data_AF-A0A443NJL4-F1
#
_entry.id   AF-A0A443NJL4-F1
#
_cell.length_a   1.000
_cell.length_b   1.000
_cell.length_c   1.000
_cell.angle_alpha   90.00
_cell.angle_beta   90.00
_cell.angle_gamma   90.00
#
_symmetry.space_group_name_H-M   'P 1'
#
loop_
_entity.id
_entity.type
_entity.pdbx_description
1 polymer ?
#
loop_
_entity_poly.entity_id
_entity_poly.type
_entity_poly.pdbx_seq_one_letter_code
_entity_poly.pdbx_strand_id
1 'polypeptide(L)'
;MKYGTVVAVRIEIDILPSTAVDYCLRQIHEPTQRSIRVLGQDKDFVYQVLDSFLSMNGLKSRQNPAEKPRLRRSAAARAMAEIIPLLTPYKMGNFHLSHRIVLAPLTRQRSYGNIPQPHAILYYSQRTTKGGLLIAEATCVSESARGYPETPGIWTKEQVEAWKPIVEAVHKKDGIFFCQLWHAGRVSNNGFQPNGQAPISSTDKGFIPKELIPETEYSPPRRLMIDEIPQILNDFRLAARNAIEADHINDRTDEYGGCLENRCRFALEVVEAIINEIVSDRVGIRLSPFADVYDSADSNPDALGLYMVESLNKYGILYCHMVEPRINGIEERDDPRSLLPMRKAFKGTFITAGGYNRESGNKVITDNHADLVAYGRLFLANPDLPKRFELNAPLNRYDRSTFYTSDPVVGYTDYPFLESPLIVLAPLTRNRSYGNIPQPHAILYYSQRATKGGLLIAEATGVSDTAQGYPETPGIWTKEQVEAWKPIVEAVHDKGGIFFCQLWHVGRVSNYGFQPNGQAPISSTDKGLTPETEFSPPRPLRIDEIPQIVNDFRLAARNAIEAGFDGVEIHGANGYLIDQFLKDRINDRTDKYGGCLENRSRFALEVVEAIINEIGSDRVGIRLSPFADFMDSADSNPQALGVHMAESLNKYRILYCHMVEPRINGNVERVSVDSQSLLPMRKAFKGTFIAAGGYNRERGNIALADNHADLIAYGRLFLANPDLPKRFELNAPLNKYDRSTFYIPDPVVGYTDYPFLESLQIVLPPLVRMRSYGGIPQPHAILYYSQRASKGGLLIAEATGISDTSQAFLNSPGIWTKEQVEAWKPIVEAVHKKGGIFFCQLIHVGRVSNYGLQPNGQAPISSTDKGLTTTTEWSPPRRLRIDEIPQIVNDFRLAARNAIEAGFDGVEIHDAHGYLIDQFLKDQVNDRTDDYGGSLANRSRFALEVVEAVVNEIGSNRVGIRLSPFSDYMDAVDSNPEALGLHVVEALNKYGILYCHIVEPRMNGIEERHDPRNLLPMRKAFKGTFIAAGGYNRESGNRAIADNYADLIGYGRLFLANPDLPKRFELDAPLNKYDRSTFYSSDPVVGYTDYPFLDSLSG
;
A
#
# COMPACT_ATOMS: atom_id res chain seq x y z
N MET A 1 20.59 65.44 25.64
CA MET A 1 19.45 66.38 25.85
C MET A 1 18.39 66.11 24.78
N LYS A 2 17.12 66.46 25.05
CA LYS A 2 16.00 66.64 24.10
C LYS A 2 15.65 65.48 23.12
N TYR A 3 14.46 64.92 23.36
CA TYR A 3 13.51 64.30 22.40
C TYR A 3 13.97 63.13 21.50
N GLY A 4 13.68 61.92 21.98
CA GLY A 4 12.74 61.03 21.28
C GLY A 4 13.19 60.31 20.00
N THR A 5 14.02 59.27 20.15
CA THR A 5 14.28 58.29 19.08
C THR A 5 14.17 56.86 19.64
N VAL A 6 13.31 56.01 19.05
CA VAL A 6 13.24 54.59 19.39
C VAL A 6 14.29 53.83 18.57
N VAL A 7 15.19 53.12 19.24
CA VAL A 7 16.23 52.32 18.58
C VAL A 7 15.66 50.95 18.19
N ALA A 8 15.31 50.78 16.93
CA ALA A 8 14.83 49.50 16.38
C ALA A 8 16.01 48.54 16.16
N VAL A 9 16.21 47.59 17.09
CA VAL A 9 17.18 46.50 16.93
C VAL A 9 16.58 45.40 16.05
N ARG A 10 17.10 45.26 14.82
CA ARG A 10 16.80 44.15 13.90
C ARG A 10 17.72 42.98 14.23
N ILE A 11 17.13 41.81 14.51
CA ILE A 11 17.86 40.55 14.70
C ILE A 11 17.39 39.59 13.62
N GLU A 12 18.32 39.01 12.88
CA GLU A 12 18.06 37.99 11.87
C GLU A 12 18.72 36.69 12.36
N ILE A 13 17.97 35.58 12.29
CA ILE A 13 18.37 34.28 12.84
C ILE A 13 18.21 33.26 11.72
N ASP A 14 19.33 32.91 11.08
CA ASP A 14 19.42 31.73 10.23
C ASP A 14 19.93 30.55 11.04
N ILE A 15 19.22 29.42 10.92
CA ILE A 15 19.60 28.03 11.27
C ILE A 15 20.61 27.90 12.43
N LEU A 16 20.11 27.86 13.66
CA LEU A 16 20.89 27.50 14.86
C LEU A 16 20.20 26.37 15.66
N PRO A 17 20.97 25.53 16.40
CA PRO A 17 20.40 24.52 17.30
C PRO A 17 19.49 25.12 18.38
N SER A 18 18.54 24.32 18.87
CA SER A 18 17.50 24.73 19.83
C SER A 18 18.05 25.40 21.10
N THR A 19 19.22 24.98 21.58
CA THR A 19 19.90 25.56 22.75
C THR A 19 20.42 26.98 22.52
N ALA A 20 20.77 27.35 21.29
CA ALA A 20 21.28 28.68 20.96
C ALA A 20 20.16 29.73 20.83
N VAL A 21 19.00 29.33 20.29
CA VAL A 21 17.81 30.22 20.22
C VAL A 21 17.38 30.66 21.62
N ASP A 22 17.32 29.71 22.56
CA ASP A 22 16.92 29.98 23.95
C ASP A 22 17.96 30.84 24.70
N TYR A 23 19.26 30.66 24.40
CA TYR A 23 20.31 31.56 24.90
C TYR A 23 20.12 33.00 24.38
N CYS A 24 19.88 33.18 23.08
CA CYS A 24 19.67 34.51 22.49
C CYS A 24 18.43 35.23 23.02
N LEU A 25 17.34 34.51 23.31
CA LEU A 25 16.12 35.10 23.89
C LEU A 25 16.33 35.58 25.33
N ARG A 26 17.09 34.84 26.14
CA ARG A 26 17.41 35.20 27.54
C ARG A 26 18.24 36.49 27.68
N GLN A 27 18.98 36.90 26.65
CA GLN A 27 19.80 38.14 26.66
C GLN A 27 19.00 39.43 26.41
N ILE A 28 17.67 39.36 26.20
CA ILE A 28 16.81 40.52 25.94
C ILE A 28 16.22 41.02 27.26
N HIS A 29 16.74 42.13 27.79
CA HIS A 29 16.48 42.56 29.19
C HIS A 29 15.72 43.89 29.38
N GLU A 30 15.23 44.56 28.32
CA GLU A 30 14.40 45.77 28.47
C GLU A 30 13.16 45.84 27.54
N PRO A 31 12.00 46.35 28.02
CA PRO A 31 10.74 46.37 27.29
C PRO A 31 10.53 47.64 26.45
N THR A 32 11.19 47.73 25.28
CA THR A 32 10.83 48.68 24.22
C THR A 32 10.58 47.96 22.89
N GLN A 33 9.71 48.52 22.03
CA GLN A 33 9.16 47.82 20.86
C GLN A 33 10.24 47.35 19.88
N ARG A 34 10.21 46.06 19.52
CA ARG A 34 11.06 45.45 18.49
C ARG A 34 10.20 44.58 17.56
N SER A 35 10.61 44.49 16.29
CA SER A 35 10.02 43.60 15.29
C SER A 35 11.00 42.48 14.96
N ILE A 36 10.55 41.23 15.09
CA ILE A 36 11.30 40.02 14.74
C ILE A 36 10.73 39.48 13.43
N ARG A 37 11.60 39.08 12.50
CA ARG A 37 11.20 38.50 11.20
C ARG A 37 11.90 37.16 11.02
N VAL A 38 11.12 36.10 10.89
CA VAL A 38 11.62 34.72 10.75
C VAL A 38 11.71 34.35 9.28
N LEU A 39 12.88 33.87 8.86
CA LEU A 39 13.15 33.27 7.55
C LEU A 39 13.61 31.82 7.79
N GLY A 40 13.22 30.89 6.91
CA GLY A 40 13.43 29.46 7.10
C GLY A 40 12.18 28.62 6.74
N GLN A 41 12.36 27.29 6.66
CA GLN A 41 11.31 26.36 6.24
C GLN A 41 10.37 25.93 7.39
N ASP A 42 10.87 25.75 8.62
CA ASP A 42 10.06 25.43 9.79
C ASP A 42 9.75 26.69 10.62
N LYS A 43 8.72 27.42 10.20
CA LYS A 43 8.23 28.61 10.92
C LYS A 43 7.41 28.24 12.16
N ASP A 44 6.72 27.11 12.13
CA ASP A 44 5.77 26.70 13.17
C ASP A 44 6.47 26.34 14.49
N PHE A 45 7.68 25.76 14.43
CA PHE A 45 8.52 25.55 15.61
C PHE A 45 8.97 26.88 16.23
N VAL A 46 9.49 27.81 15.41
CA VAL A 46 9.98 29.10 15.90
C VAL A 46 8.86 29.93 16.54
N TYR A 47 7.66 29.95 15.95
CA TYR A 47 6.51 30.64 16.55
C TYR A 47 6.04 30.00 17.87
N GLN A 48 6.08 28.66 18.01
CA GLN A 48 5.76 27.99 19.27
C GLN A 48 6.73 28.37 20.40
N VAL A 49 8.04 28.44 20.11
CA VAL A 49 9.05 28.91 21.08
C VAL A 49 8.80 30.37 21.45
N LEU A 50 8.49 31.22 20.46
CA LEU A 50 8.25 32.66 20.68
C LEU A 50 7.00 32.93 21.54
N ASP A 51 5.85 32.31 21.22
CA ASP A 51 4.62 32.50 22.00
C ASP A 51 4.74 31.88 23.41
N SER A 52 5.50 30.79 23.58
CA SER A 52 5.81 30.24 24.91
C SER A 52 6.65 31.21 25.75
N PHE A 53 7.72 31.78 25.17
CA PHE A 53 8.55 32.79 25.83
C PHE A 53 7.77 34.06 26.18
N LEU A 54 6.92 34.56 25.27
CA LEU A 54 6.05 35.72 25.51
C LEU A 54 5.03 35.43 26.61
N SER A 55 4.42 34.23 26.62
CA SER A 55 3.45 33.83 27.64
C SER A 55 4.06 33.72 29.03
N MET A 56 5.28 33.17 29.16
CA MET A 56 6.00 33.12 30.44
C MET A 56 6.34 34.51 31.00
N ASN A 57 6.44 35.52 30.14
CA ASN A 57 6.74 36.91 30.52
C ASN A 57 5.52 37.84 30.48
N GLY A 58 4.30 37.30 30.34
CA GLY A 58 3.04 38.08 30.36
C GLY A 58 2.80 38.98 29.15
N LEU A 59 3.57 38.83 28.07
CA LEU A 59 3.50 39.64 26.85
C LEU A 59 2.56 38.99 25.81
N LYS A 60 2.06 39.79 24.86
CA LYS A 60 1.14 39.34 23.79
C LYS A 60 1.65 39.75 22.40
N SER A 61 1.68 38.79 21.48
CA SER A 61 2.00 39.02 20.07
C SER A 61 0.87 39.77 19.34
N ARG A 62 1.20 40.52 18.29
CA ARG A 62 0.26 41.35 17.51
C ARG A 62 0.38 41.04 16.01
N GLN A 63 -0.18 39.90 15.60
CA GLN A 63 -0.10 39.40 14.22
C GLN A 63 -0.98 40.17 13.22
N ASN A 64 -0.60 40.13 11.95
CA ASN A 64 -1.30 40.76 10.84
C ASN A 64 -2.48 39.87 10.37
N PRO A 65 -3.68 40.39 10.03
CA PRO A 65 -4.87 39.55 9.82
C PRO A 65 -4.80 38.50 8.69
N ALA A 66 -3.83 38.61 7.78
CA ALA A 66 -3.63 37.68 6.66
C ALA A 66 -2.96 36.35 7.07
N GLU A 67 -2.28 36.29 8.22
CA GLU A 67 -1.50 35.12 8.67
C GLU A 67 -2.05 34.50 9.96
N LYS A 68 -3.37 34.27 10.03
CA LYS A 68 -3.98 33.57 11.18
C LYS A 68 -3.62 32.08 11.22
N PRO A 69 -3.04 31.56 12.32
CA PRO A 69 -2.91 30.13 12.52
C PRO A 69 -4.27 29.43 12.55
N ARG A 70 -4.38 28.27 11.91
CA ARG A 70 -5.59 27.43 12.01
C ARG A 70 -5.68 26.85 13.42
N LEU A 71 -6.68 27.27 14.20
CA LEU A 71 -6.95 26.68 15.53
C LEU A 71 -7.04 25.15 15.43
N ARG A 72 -6.27 24.45 16.28
CA ARG A 72 -6.33 22.99 16.38
C ARG A 72 -7.73 22.57 16.84
N ARG A 73 -8.52 22.03 15.91
CA ARG A 73 -9.75 21.30 16.21
C ARG A 73 -9.45 20.10 17.14
N SER A 74 -10.40 19.75 17.99
CA SER A 74 -10.28 18.65 18.96
C SER A 74 -10.05 17.30 18.28
N ALA A 75 -9.60 16.28 19.03
CA ALA A 75 -9.37 14.93 18.50
C ALA A 75 -10.59 14.36 17.76
N ALA A 76 -11.80 14.52 18.31
CA ALA A 76 -13.04 14.13 17.65
C ALA A 76 -13.27 14.87 16.31
N ALA A 77 -12.99 16.17 16.26
CA ALA A 77 -13.08 16.97 15.04
C ALA A 77 -11.85 16.81 14.09
N ARG A 78 -10.86 16.01 14.48
CA ARG A 78 -9.81 15.45 13.61
C ARG A 78 -10.26 14.11 13.00
N ALA A 79 -10.88 13.23 13.79
CA ALA A 79 -11.50 12.00 13.29
C ALA A 79 -12.62 12.27 12.26
N MET A 80 -13.34 13.40 12.40
CA MET A 80 -14.31 13.85 11.38
C MET A 80 -13.67 14.39 10.09
N ALA A 81 -12.35 14.54 9.99
CA ALA A 81 -11.68 15.21 8.86
C ALA A 81 -11.29 14.26 7.70
N GLU A 82 -11.40 12.94 7.88
CA GLU A 82 -11.01 11.93 6.89
C GLU A 82 -12.20 11.31 6.14
N ILE A 83 -13.44 11.66 6.51
CA ILE A 83 -14.64 11.24 5.76
C ILE A 83 -14.68 12.02 4.44
N ILE A 84 -14.35 11.36 3.33
CA ILE A 84 -14.53 11.87 1.96
C ILE A 84 -16.01 11.71 1.58
N PRO A 85 -16.82 12.79 1.46
CA PRO A 85 -18.27 12.68 1.27
C PRO A 85 -18.69 11.82 0.08
N LEU A 86 -18.02 11.97 -1.08
CA LEU A 86 -18.28 11.18 -2.29
C LEU A 86 -18.08 9.67 -2.11
N LEU A 87 -17.31 9.24 -1.11
CA LEU A 87 -16.98 7.83 -0.84
C LEU A 87 -17.70 7.29 0.40
N THR A 88 -18.67 8.04 0.94
CA THR A 88 -19.59 7.50 1.94
C THR A 88 -20.64 6.59 1.27
N PRO A 89 -21.03 5.48 1.91
CA PRO A 89 -22.11 4.64 1.38
C PRO A 89 -23.46 5.37 1.42
N TYR A 90 -24.40 4.92 0.58
CA TYR A 90 -25.74 5.49 0.49
C TYR A 90 -26.79 4.40 0.19
N LYS A 91 -27.95 4.47 0.84
CA LYS A 91 -29.06 3.55 0.58
C LYS A 91 -30.06 4.20 -0.38
N MET A 92 -30.02 3.80 -1.64
CA MET A 92 -30.93 4.23 -2.70
C MET A 92 -32.09 3.21 -2.78
N GLY A 93 -33.14 3.42 -1.99
CA GLY A 93 -34.27 2.48 -1.91
C GLY A 93 -33.82 1.10 -1.41
N ASN A 94 -33.97 0.07 -2.26
CA ASN A 94 -33.49 -1.29 -1.97
C ASN A 94 -31.99 -1.50 -2.29
N PHE A 95 -31.34 -0.57 -2.99
CA PHE A 95 -29.94 -0.66 -3.38
C PHE A 95 -29.01 -0.05 -2.32
N HIS A 96 -27.92 -0.75 -2.02
CA HIS A 96 -26.89 -0.29 -1.09
C HIS A 96 -25.64 0.10 -1.89
N LEU A 97 -25.44 1.41 -2.07
CA LEU A 97 -24.29 1.97 -2.77
C LEU A 97 -23.10 2.06 -1.83
N SER A 98 -21.91 1.68 -2.30
CA SER A 98 -20.65 1.82 -1.56
C SER A 98 -20.13 3.26 -1.55
N HIS A 99 -20.44 4.02 -2.60
CA HIS A 99 -20.02 5.41 -2.80
C HIS A 99 -21.06 6.20 -3.59
N ARG A 100 -20.98 7.54 -3.52
CA ARG A 100 -21.91 8.49 -4.16
C ARG A 100 -21.51 8.93 -5.56
N ILE A 101 -20.43 8.37 -6.10
CA ILE A 101 -19.92 8.60 -7.46
C ILE A 101 -20.73 7.72 -8.44
N VAL A 102 -21.31 8.33 -9.46
CA VAL A 102 -22.15 7.68 -10.47
C VAL A 102 -21.51 7.83 -11.87
N LEU A 103 -21.49 6.77 -12.67
CA LEU A 103 -21.16 6.90 -14.10
C LEU A 103 -22.35 7.56 -14.82
N ALA A 104 -22.11 8.76 -15.35
CA ALA A 104 -23.12 9.44 -16.16
C ALA A 104 -23.35 8.70 -17.49
N PRO A 105 -24.57 8.71 -18.04
CA PRO A 105 -24.88 8.08 -19.31
C PRO A 105 -24.39 8.96 -20.48
N LEU A 106 -23.63 8.36 -21.38
CA LEU A 106 -22.83 9.04 -22.41
C LEU A 106 -22.85 8.23 -23.72
N THR A 107 -23.53 8.74 -24.75
CA THR A 107 -23.63 8.09 -26.07
C THR A 107 -22.26 7.99 -26.76
N ARG A 108 -21.86 6.79 -27.21
CA ARG A 108 -20.55 6.50 -27.81
C ARG A 108 -20.57 6.03 -29.26
N GLN A 109 -21.74 5.85 -29.89
CA GLN A 109 -21.88 5.51 -31.33
C GLN A 109 -21.07 4.27 -31.77
N ARG A 110 -21.17 3.18 -31.01
CA ARG A 110 -20.43 1.92 -31.25
C ARG A 110 -21.31 0.66 -31.25
N SER A 111 -22.63 0.82 -31.21
CA SER A 111 -23.61 -0.26 -31.23
C SER A 111 -24.11 -0.49 -32.65
N TYR A 112 -23.31 -1.21 -33.46
CA TYR A 112 -23.54 -1.36 -34.90
C TYR A 112 -24.92 -1.95 -35.22
N GLY A 113 -25.65 -1.31 -36.15
CA GLY A 113 -27.03 -1.72 -36.49
C GLY A 113 -28.00 -1.55 -35.32
N ASN A 114 -27.72 -0.63 -34.41
CA ASN A 114 -28.34 -0.47 -33.10
C ASN A 114 -28.17 -1.66 -32.13
N ILE A 115 -27.28 -2.62 -32.42
CA ILE A 115 -27.01 -3.78 -31.56
C ILE A 115 -25.78 -3.51 -30.67
N PRO A 116 -25.90 -3.60 -29.32
CA PRO A 116 -24.76 -3.50 -28.40
C PRO A 116 -23.65 -4.52 -28.72
N GLN A 117 -22.40 -4.07 -28.74
CA GLN A 117 -21.27 -4.87 -29.20
C GLN A 117 -20.43 -5.43 -28.03
N PRO A 118 -19.69 -6.56 -28.21
CA PRO A 118 -18.95 -7.22 -27.13
C PRO A 118 -17.91 -6.34 -26.41
N HIS A 119 -17.37 -5.31 -27.06
CA HIS A 119 -16.46 -4.36 -26.41
C HIS A 119 -17.11 -3.55 -25.27
N ALA A 120 -18.44 -3.40 -25.28
CA ALA A 120 -19.18 -2.72 -24.22
C ALA A 120 -19.12 -3.50 -22.90
N ILE A 121 -19.00 -4.83 -22.95
CA ILE A 121 -18.79 -5.71 -21.79
C ILE A 121 -17.54 -5.25 -21.02
N LEU A 122 -16.44 -5.02 -21.73
CA LEU A 122 -15.20 -4.51 -21.16
C LEU A 122 -15.37 -3.07 -20.66
N TYR A 123 -15.96 -2.18 -21.46
CA TYR A 123 -16.15 -0.76 -21.13
C TYR A 123 -16.93 -0.52 -19.82
N TYR A 124 -18.08 -1.19 -19.65
CA TYR A 124 -18.89 -1.05 -18.44
C TYR A 124 -18.26 -1.81 -17.26
N SER A 125 -17.71 -3.01 -17.47
CA SER A 125 -17.04 -3.75 -16.39
C SER A 125 -15.77 -3.06 -15.89
N GLN A 126 -14.99 -2.39 -16.77
CA GLN A 126 -13.86 -1.53 -16.38
C GLN A 126 -14.27 -0.44 -15.37
N ARG A 127 -15.46 0.14 -15.55
CA ARG A 127 -15.99 1.25 -14.75
C ARG A 127 -16.84 0.80 -13.55
N THR A 128 -16.94 -0.51 -13.32
CA THR A 128 -17.75 -1.08 -12.24
C THR A 128 -16.94 -1.34 -10.98
N THR A 129 -17.39 -0.73 -9.89
CA THR A 129 -17.00 -1.01 -8.50
C THR A 129 -18.11 -1.77 -7.77
N LYS A 130 -17.76 -2.51 -6.71
CA LYS A 130 -18.74 -3.14 -5.80
C LYS A 130 -19.63 -2.07 -5.17
N GLY A 131 -20.94 -2.16 -5.38
CA GLY A 131 -21.93 -1.16 -4.96
C GLY A 131 -21.84 0.17 -5.73
N GLY A 132 -21.19 0.21 -6.89
CA GLY A 132 -21.18 1.38 -7.76
C GLY A 132 -22.46 1.49 -8.60
N LEU A 133 -22.95 2.72 -8.82
CA LEU A 133 -24.09 2.99 -9.70
C LEU A 133 -23.60 3.42 -11.09
N LEU A 134 -24.04 2.70 -12.11
CA LEU A 134 -23.77 2.98 -13.51
C LEU A 134 -25.10 3.24 -14.24
N ILE A 135 -25.12 4.25 -15.12
CA ILE A 135 -26.22 4.48 -16.04
C ILE A 135 -25.69 4.25 -17.47
N ALA A 136 -26.31 3.34 -18.21
CA ALA A 136 -25.95 3.01 -19.59
C ALA A 136 -26.23 4.20 -20.53
N GLU A 137 -25.53 4.23 -21.66
CA GLU A 137 -25.73 5.26 -22.68
C GLU A 137 -27.15 5.31 -23.27
N ALA A 138 -27.45 6.41 -23.97
CA ALA A 138 -28.77 6.67 -24.53
C ALA A 138 -29.19 5.55 -25.48
N THR A 139 -30.17 4.76 -25.04
CA THR A 139 -30.63 3.54 -25.67
C THR A 139 -31.98 3.80 -26.33
N CYS A 140 -32.01 3.73 -27.66
CA CYS A 140 -33.18 3.98 -28.48
C CYS A 140 -34.28 2.97 -28.17
N VAL A 141 -35.51 3.48 -28.04
CA VAL A 141 -36.69 2.71 -27.64
C VAL A 141 -37.52 2.19 -28.82
N SER A 142 -37.32 2.75 -30.01
CA SER A 142 -37.98 2.39 -31.27
C SER A 142 -37.07 2.67 -32.46
N GLU A 143 -37.52 2.32 -33.66
CA GLU A 143 -36.80 2.71 -34.88
C GLU A 143 -36.85 4.24 -35.11
N SER A 144 -37.97 4.90 -34.80
CA SER A 144 -38.13 6.36 -34.81
C SER A 144 -37.31 7.10 -33.76
N ALA A 145 -36.93 6.44 -32.66
CA ALA A 145 -36.14 7.01 -31.57
C ALA A 145 -34.70 7.44 -31.92
N ARG A 146 -34.24 7.13 -33.13
CA ARG A 146 -32.86 7.35 -33.56
C ARG A 146 -32.57 8.82 -33.88
N GLY A 147 -31.57 9.39 -33.21
CA GLY A 147 -31.02 10.72 -33.51
C GLY A 147 -29.54 10.75 -33.91
N TYR A 148 -28.86 9.59 -33.84
CA TYR A 148 -27.44 9.42 -34.13
C TYR A 148 -27.19 8.05 -34.78
N PRO A 149 -26.09 7.87 -35.52
CA PRO A 149 -25.65 6.55 -35.98
C PRO A 149 -25.19 5.67 -34.81
N GLU A 150 -25.33 4.36 -34.97
CA GLU A 150 -24.79 3.30 -34.08
C GLU A 150 -25.04 3.48 -32.56
N THR A 151 -26.19 4.05 -32.18
CA THR A 151 -26.67 4.06 -30.79
C THR A 151 -27.37 2.76 -30.43
N PRO A 152 -27.21 2.20 -29.23
CA PRO A 152 -27.86 0.94 -28.88
C PRO A 152 -29.39 1.07 -28.89
N GLY A 153 -30.07 -0.03 -29.19
CA GLY A 153 -31.51 -0.20 -29.03
C GLY A 153 -31.89 -1.18 -27.92
N ILE A 154 -33.19 -1.34 -27.68
CA ILE A 154 -33.74 -2.38 -26.78
C ILE A 154 -35.11 -2.93 -27.23
N TRP A 155 -35.67 -2.50 -28.37
CA TRP A 155 -36.99 -2.92 -28.84
C TRP A 155 -37.02 -4.32 -29.48
N THR A 156 -35.91 -4.77 -30.08
CA THR A 156 -35.82 -6.12 -30.67
C THR A 156 -35.29 -7.13 -29.66
N LYS A 157 -35.70 -8.39 -29.81
CA LYS A 157 -35.15 -9.48 -28.98
C LYS A 157 -33.63 -9.60 -29.14
N GLU A 158 -33.09 -9.38 -30.33
CA GLU A 158 -31.66 -9.44 -30.61
C GLU A 158 -30.88 -8.39 -29.81
N GLN A 159 -31.37 -7.15 -29.74
CA GLN A 159 -30.81 -6.09 -28.89
C GLN A 159 -30.85 -6.48 -27.40
N VAL A 160 -31.95 -7.09 -26.93
CA VAL A 160 -32.07 -7.58 -25.56
C VAL A 160 -31.09 -8.71 -25.25
N GLU A 161 -30.90 -9.68 -26.15
CA GLU A 161 -29.89 -10.75 -25.97
C GLU A 161 -28.47 -10.16 -25.94
N ALA A 162 -28.16 -9.15 -26.77
CA ALA A 162 -26.86 -8.48 -26.80
C ALA A 162 -26.56 -7.65 -25.53
N TRP A 163 -27.57 -7.10 -24.87
CA TRP A 163 -27.40 -6.41 -23.58
C TRP A 163 -27.06 -7.35 -22.41
N LYS A 164 -27.55 -8.60 -22.41
CA LYS A 164 -27.38 -9.55 -21.28
C LYS A 164 -25.92 -9.74 -20.81
N PRO A 165 -24.93 -10.05 -21.67
CA PRO A 165 -23.55 -10.25 -21.21
C PRO A 165 -22.90 -8.96 -20.68
N ILE A 166 -23.35 -7.78 -21.12
CA ILE A 166 -22.90 -6.48 -20.59
C ILE A 166 -23.43 -6.31 -19.16
N VAL A 167 -24.73 -6.58 -18.95
CA VAL A 167 -25.37 -6.54 -17.63
C VAL A 167 -24.74 -7.56 -16.67
N GLU A 168 -24.48 -8.78 -17.13
CA GLU A 168 -23.80 -9.82 -16.35
C GLU A 168 -22.39 -9.36 -15.88
N ALA A 169 -21.60 -8.75 -16.76
CA ALA A 169 -20.25 -8.29 -16.43
C ALA A 169 -20.20 -7.08 -15.48
N VAL A 170 -21.32 -6.38 -15.28
CA VAL A 170 -21.51 -5.37 -14.22
C VAL A 170 -21.97 -6.04 -12.92
N HIS A 171 -22.99 -6.90 -12.98
CA HIS A 171 -23.50 -7.62 -11.80
C HIS A 171 -22.45 -8.56 -11.16
N LYS A 172 -21.57 -9.18 -11.97
CA LYS A 172 -20.44 -10.01 -11.50
C LYS A 172 -19.41 -9.26 -10.65
N LYS A 173 -19.47 -7.92 -10.63
CA LYS A 173 -18.65 -7.04 -9.78
C LYS A 173 -19.46 -6.37 -8.67
N ASP A 174 -20.66 -6.89 -8.35
CA ASP A 174 -21.65 -6.28 -7.45
C ASP A 174 -22.05 -4.84 -7.86
N GLY A 175 -21.96 -4.52 -9.16
CA GLY A 175 -22.38 -3.23 -9.71
C GLY A 175 -23.89 -3.14 -9.91
N ILE A 176 -24.41 -1.91 -9.89
CA ILE A 176 -25.83 -1.61 -10.11
C ILE A 176 -25.97 -0.82 -11.41
N PHE A 177 -26.76 -1.32 -12.35
CA PHE A 177 -26.82 -0.82 -13.72
C PHE A 177 -28.25 -0.42 -14.12
N PHE A 178 -28.41 0.80 -14.63
CA PHE A 178 -29.69 1.34 -15.13
C PHE A 178 -29.57 1.66 -16.62
N CYS A 179 -30.54 1.25 -17.44
CA CYS A 179 -30.58 1.60 -18.85
C CYS A 179 -31.14 3.03 -19.04
N GLN A 180 -30.44 3.94 -19.73
CA GLN A 180 -31.05 5.23 -20.11
C GLN A 180 -31.88 5.03 -21.39
N LEU A 181 -33.18 4.85 -21.21
CA LEU A 181 -34.15 4.89 -22.31
C LEU A 181 -34.15 6.28 -22.98
N TRP A 182 -34.21 6.34 -24.30
CA TRP A 182 -34.10 7.59 -25.06
C TRP A 182 -34.88 7.60 -26.38
N HIS A 183 -35.56 8.72 -26.64
CA HIS A 183 -36.12 9.09 -27.95
C HIS A 183 -35.54 10.45 -28.36
N ALA A 184 -35.12 10.60 -29.61
CA ALA A 184 -34.43 11.81 -30.10
C ALA A 184 -35.35 13.00 -30.42
N GLY A 185 -36.64 12.74 -30.70
CA GLY A 185 -37.61 13.76 -31.10
C GLY A 185 -37.15 14.50 -32.35
N ARG A 186 -37.22 15.84 -32.31
CA ARG A 186 -36.76 16.68 -33.43
C ARG A 186 -35.25 16.62 -33.71
N VAL A 187 -34.43 16.07 -32.81
CA VAL A 187 -32.96 15.95 -33.01
C VAL A 187 -32.65 14.69 -33.82
N SER A 188 -33.23 14.61 -35.02
CA SER A 188 -33.18 13.47 -35.94
C SER A 188 -33.35 13.95 -37.39
N ASN A 189 -33.38 13.04 -38.36
CA ASN A 189 -33.58 13.33 -39.78
C ASN A 189 -34.35 12.20 -40.48
N ASN A 190 -34.86 12.46 -41.69
CA ASN A 190 -35.62 11.47 -42.45
C ASN A 190 -34.84 10.17 -42.74
N GLY A 191 -33.51 10.19 -42.79
CA GLY A 191 -32.68 9.00 -43.01
C GLY A 191 -32.63 8.03 -41.81
N PHE A 192 -32.98 8.51 -40.62
CA PHE A 192 -33.13 7.68 -39.41
C PHE A 192 -34.58 7.26 -39.12
N GLN A 193 -35.57 7.83 -39.82
CA GLN A 193 -37.00 7.57 -39.57
C GLN A 193 -37.56 6.45 -40.47
N PRO A 194 -38.48 5.61 -39.95
CA PRO A 194 -39.15 4.59 -40.74
C PRO A 194 -39.77 5.16 -42.03
N ASN A 195 -39.51 4.48 -43.16
CA ASN A 195 -40.00 4.86 -44.50
C ASN A 195 -39.62 6.28 -44.96
N GLY A 196 -38.60 6.91 -44.37
CA GLY A 196 -38.16 8.25 -44.78
C GLY A 196 -39.08 9.39 -44.32
N GLN A 197 -39.89 9.18 -43.28
CA GLN A 197 -40.78 10.21 -42.74
C GLN A 197 -40.03 11.36 -42.04
N ALA A 198 -40.70 12.50 -41.86
CA ALA A 198 -40.18 13.58 -41.02
C ALA A 198 -40.17 13.16 -39.52
N PRO A 199 -39.12 13.51 -38.74
CA PRO A 199 -39.07 13.23 -37.31
C PRO A 199 -40.28 13.77 -36.54
N ILE A 200 -40.71 13.06 -35.49
CA ILE A 200 -41.82 13.50 -34.64
C ILE A 200 -41.38 14.57 -33.63
N SER A 201 -42.25 15.57 -33.44
CA SER A 201 -42.10 16.60 -32.42
C SER A 201 -43.45 17.18 -32.00
N SER A 202 -43.47 17.91 -30.89
CA SER A 202 -44.58 18.76 -30.46
C SER A 202 -44.90 19.89 -31.46
N THR A 203 -43.88 20.33 -32.18
CA THR A 203 -43.88 21.49 -33.06
C THR A 203 -43.32 21.10 -34.42
N ASP A 204 -43.88 21.69 -35.47
CA ASP A 204 -43.42 21.61 -36.86
C ASP A 204 -42.16 22.48 -37.12
N LYS A 205 -41.66 23.18 -36.09
CA LYS A 205 -40.47 24.04 -36.19
C LYS A 205 -39.19 23.22 -36.19
N GLY A 206 -38.48 23.27 -37.32
CA GLY A 206 -37.06 22.95 -37.39
C GLY A 206 -36.23 23.90 -36.52
N PHE A 207 -35.01 23.50 -36.21
CA PHE A 207 -34.05 24.26 -35.40
C PHE A 207 -32.72 24.38 -36.15
N ILE A 208 -31.89 25.36 -35.74
CA ILE A 208 -30.48 25.41 -36.15
C ILE A 208 -29.65 25.03 -34.91
N PRO A 209 -28.77 24.01 -34.98
CA PRO A 209 -27.89 23.65 -33.87
C PRO A 209 -27.03 24.85 -33.44
N LYS A 210 -26.95 25.12 -32.13
CA LYS A 210 -26.06 26.16 -31.59
C LYS A 210 -24.58 25.71 -31.53
N GLU A 211 -24.34 24.40 -31.73
CA GLU A 211 -23.03 23.75 -31.82
C GLU A 211 -23.05 22.80 -33.03
N LEU A 212 -21.98 22.78 -33.85
CA LEU A 212 -21.87 21.86 -35.00
C LEU A 212 -21.40 20.47 -34.57
N ILE A 213 -22.28 19.48 -34.72
CA ILE A 213 -21.91 18.06 -34.77
C ILE A 213 -21.58 17.72 -36.23
N PRO A 214 -20.43 17.10 -36.55
CA PRO A 214 -20.08 16.74 -37.92
C PRO A 214 -21.10 15.80 -38.58
N GLU A 215 -21.22 15.92 -39.90
CA GLU A 215 -21.84 14.95 -40.83
C GLU A 215 -23.32 14.57 -40.58
N THR A 216 -24.02 15.24 -39.65
CA THR A 216 -25.44 15.02 -39.39
C THR A 216 -26.30 16.14 -40.00
N GLU A 217 -26.96 15.87 -41.12
CA GLU A 217 -28.07 16.72 -41.59
C GLU A 217 -29.29 16.55 -40.66
N TYR A 218 -30.06 17.62 -40.46
CA TYR A 218 -31.31 17.62 -39.69
C TYR A 218 -32.49 18.00 -40.59
N SER A 219 -33.63 17.35 -40.39
CA SER A 219 -34.84 17.58 -41.19
C SER A 219 -35.91 18.34 -40.39
N PRO A 220 -36.74 19.19 -41.02
CA PRO A 220 -37.90 19.78 -40.34
C PRO A 220 -38.81 18.68 -39.78
N PRO A 221 -39.14 18.70 -38.48
CA PRO A 221 -40.01 17.71 -37.88
C PRO A 221 -41.47 17.92 -38.30
N ARG A 222 -42.30 16.89 -38.12
CA ARG A 222 -43.76 17.00 -38.18
C ARG A 222 -44.34 17.06 -36.77
N ARG A 223 -45.42 17.84 -36.59
CA ARG A 223 -46.20 17.84 -35.35
C ARG A 223 -46.85 16.47 -35.14
N LEU A 224 -46.70 15.92 -33.93
CA LEU A 224 -47.36 14.72 -33.45
C LEU A 224 -48.88 14.91 -33.38
N MET A 225 -49.65 14.04 -34.04
CA MET A 225 -51.12 14.12 -34.06
C MET A 225 -51.74 13.39 -32.85
N ILE A 226 -52.96 13.78 -32.43
CA ILE A 226 -53.58 13.28 -31.18
C ILE A 226 -53.92 11.78 -31.26
N ASP A 227 -54.30 11.30 -32.44
CA ASP A 227 -54.55 9.89 -32.76
C ASP A 227 -53.26 9.07 -32.90
N GLU A 228 -52.12 9.73 -33.14
CA GLU A 228 -50.81 9.10 -33.02
C GLU A 228 -50.36 8.98 -31.56
N ILE A 229 -50.73 9.89 -30.65
CA ILE A 229 -50.31 9.83 -29.24
C ILE A 229 -50.58 8.44 -28.59
N PRO A 230 -51.68 7.71 -28.86
CA PRO A 230 -51.83 6.32 -28.39
C PRO A 230 -50.85 5.29 -28.99
N GLN A 231 -50.49 5.38 -30.28
CA GLN A 231 -49.46 4.51 -30.88
C GLN A 231 -48.06 4.95 -30.47
N ILE A 232 -47.84 6.23 -30.27
CA ILE A 232 -46.54 6.68 -29.80
C ILE A 232 -46.46 6.46 -28.28
N LEU A 233 -47.55 6.42 -27.49
CA LEU A 233 -47.61 5.72 -26.19
C LEU A 233 -47.50 4.18 -26.32
N ASN A 234 -46.84 3.72 -27.37
CA ASN A 234 -46.59 2.37 -27.84
C ASN A 234 -45.24 2.26 -28.66
N ASP A 235 -44.20 3.15 -28.48
CA ASP A 235 -42.66 3.06 -28.70
C ASP A 235 -41.33 3.58 -27.71
N PHE A 236 -40.89 3.86 -26.34
CA PHE A 236 -41.05 3.85 -24.70
C PHE A 236 -42.04 3.12 -23.59
N ARG A 237 -43.41 3.19 -23.49
CA ARG A 237 -44.54 2.48 -22.72
C ARG A 237 -45.01 0.97 -22.89
N LEU A 238 -45.32 0.35 -24.06
CA LEU A 238 -46.03 -0.95 -24.21
C LEU A 238 -45.08 -2.13 -24.17
N ALA A 239 -44.17 -2.24 -25.13
CA ALA A 239 -42.93 -2.95 -24.87
C ALA A 239 -42.08 -2.07 -23.95
N ALA A 240 -42.62 -1.33 -22.94
CA ALA A 240 -42.02 -1.04 -21.59
C ALA A 240 -42.06 -2.24 -20.66
N ARG A 241 -42.89 -3.21 -21.05
CA ARG A 241 -42.52 -4.61 -21.18
C ARG A 241 -41.23 -4.85 -22.05
N ASN A 242 -40.25 -3.89 -22.09
CA ASN A 242 -38.94 -3.77 -22.85
C ASN A 242 -38.38 -2.31 -23.16
N ALA A 243 -39.03 -1.21 -22.71
CA ALA A 243 -39.22 0.18 -23.27
C ALA A 243 -39.94 0.51 -24.67
N ILE A 244 -41.28 0.80 -24.80
CA ILE A 244 -42.03 1.31 -26.06
C ILE A 244 -43.31 2.48 -26.02
N GLU A 245 -43.59 3.91 -26.07
CA GLU A 245 -43.10 5.46 -26.19
C GLU A 245 -43.90 6.49 -25.30
N ALA A 246 -43.85 7.86 -25.31
CA ALA A 246 -43.54 8.99 -26.29
C ALA A 246 -42.75 10.23 -25.73
N ASP A 247 -42.86 11.42 -26.35
CA ASP A 247 -42.28 12.76 -25.98
C ASP A 247 -43.28 13.92 -26.36
N HIS A 248 -43.21 15.19 -25.87
CA HIS A 248 -42.57 16.38 -26.51
C HIS A 248 -42.92 17.75 -25.79
N ILE A 249 -42.24 18.88 -26.10
CA ILE A 249 -42.40 20.24 -25.47
C ILE A 249 -43.19 21.25 -26.33
N ASN A 250 -44.30 21.80 -25.83
CA ASN A 250 -45.44 22.10 -26.70
C ASN A 250 -45.73 23.56 -27.14
N ASP A 251 -46.15 23.73 -28.41
CA ASP A 251 -46.81 24.93 -28.96
C ASP A 251 -48.28 24.72 -29.42
N ARG A 252 -48.83 23.52 -29.21
CA ARG A 252 -50.27 23.22 -29.28
C ARG A 252 -51.03 23.93 -28.14
N THR A 253 -52.31 24.18 -28.36
CA THR A 253 -53.24 24.82 -27.40
C THR A 253 -54.25 23.81 -26.82
N ASP A 254 -53.89 22.54 -26.79
CA ASP A 254 -54.70 21.43 -26.27
C ASP A 254 -54.21 20.95 -24.89
N GLU A 255 -54.71 19.81 -24.41
CA GLU A 255 -54.43 19.30 -23.07
C GLU A 255 -52.96 18.90 -22.81
N TYR A 256 -52.11 18.86 -23.85
CA TYR A 256 -50.67 18.63 -23.73
C TYR A 256 -49.85 19.92 -23.87
N GLY A 257 -50.48 21.09 -24.06
CA GLY A 257 -49.80 22.37 -24.28
C GLY A 257 -50.36 23.57 -23.53
N GLY A 258 -49.75 24.73 -23.76
CA GLY A 258 -50.05 25.98 -23.07
C GLY A 258 -49.50 26.03 -21.64
N CYS A 259 -50.28 25.60 -20.65
CA CYS A 259 -49.92 25.74 -19.23
C CYS A 259 -48.84 24.74 -18.79
N LEU A 260 -48.19 25.00 -17.65
CA LEU A 260 -47.07 24.19 -17.17
C LEU A 260 -47.46 22.74 -16.85
N GLU A 261 -48.65 22.53 -16.30
CA GLU A 261 -49.24 21.20 -16.09
C GLU A 261 -49.30 20.42 -17.40
N ASN A 262 -49.98 20.96 -18.41
CA ASN A 262 -50.13 20.31 -19.71
C ASN A 262 -48.79 20.03 -20.39
N ARG A 263 -47.83 20.96 -20.30
CA ARG A 263 -46.47 20.80 -20.85
C ARG A 263 -45.66 19.71 -20.14
N CYS A 264 -46.00 19.36 -18.90
CA CYS A 264 -45.35 18.28 -18.14
C CYS A 264 -46.16 16.97 -18.14
N ARG A 265 -47.49 17.03 -18.35
CA ARG A 265 -48.44 15.91 -18.43
C ARG A 265 -47.85 14.75 -19.22
N PHE A 266 -47.35 15.08 -20.41
CA PHE A 266 -46.76 14.12 -21.32
C PHE A 266 -45.63 13.29 -20.66
N ALA A 267 -44.61 13.95 -20.09
CA ALA A 267 -43.47 13.26 -19.48
C ALA A 267 -43.84 12.51 -18.19
N LEU A 268 -44.89 12.94 -17.49
CA LEU A 268 -45.44 12.24 -16.33
C LEU A 268 -46.22 10.99 -16.74
N GLU A 269 -46.91 11.01 -17.88
CA GLU A 269 -47.60 9.84 -18.44
C GLU A 269 -46.62 8.76 -18.91
N VAL A 270 -45.43 9.12 -19.43
CA VAL A 270 -44.35 8.14 -19.69
C VAL A 270 -43.84 7.50 -18.40
N VAL A 271 -43.69 8.28 -17.33
CA VAL A 271 -43.30 7.75 -16.02
C VAL A 271 -44.39 6.82 -15.47
N GLU A 272 -45.68 7.20 -15.58
CA GLU A 272 -46.82 6.37 -15.17
C GLU A 272 -46.91 5.07 -16.01
N ALA A 273 -46.73 5.17 -17.32
CA ALA A 273 -46.64 4.06 -18.26
C ALA A 273 -45.55 3.05 -17.89
N ILE A 274 -44.33 3.52 -17.63
CA ILE A 274 -43.19 2.68 -17.25
C ILE A 274 -43.45 2.04 -15.87
N ILE A 275 -43.99 2.80 -14.90
CA ILE A 275 -44.30 2.28 -13.55
C ILE A 275 -45.37 1.18 -13.56
N ASN A 276 -46.30 1.23 -14.51
CA ASN A 276 -47.33 0.20 -14.67
C ASN A 276 -46.81 -1.11 -15.30
N GLU A 277 -45.58 -1.12 -15.86
CA GLU A 277 -44.91 -2.33 -16.37
C GLU A 277 -43.72 -2.77 -15.48
N ILE A 278 -43.03 -1.84 -14.83
CA ILE A 278 -41.94 -2.11 -13.87
C ILE A 278 -42.09 -1.31 -12.57
N VAL A 279 -41.87 -1.95 -11.43
CA VAL A 279 -42.03 -1.34 -10.09
C VAL A 279 -41.24 -0.03 -9.93
N SER A 280 -41.85 0.98 -9.29
CA SER A 280 -41.31 2.35 -9.21
C SER A 280 -39.99 2.48 -8.45
N ASP A 281 -39.64 1.52 -7.59
CA ASP A 281 -38.31 1.42 -6.96
C ASP A 281 -37.17 1.04 -7.93
N ARG A 282 -37.49 0.89 -9.23
CA ARG A 282 -36.55 0.67 -10.34
C ARG A 282 -36.66 1.73 -11.43
N VAL A 283 -37.46 2.77 -11.23
CA VAL A 283 -37.65 3.87 -12.19
C VAL A 283 -36.93 5.12 -11.72
N GLY A 284 -36.24 5.81 -12.62
CA GLY A 284 -35.64 7.12 -12.37
C GLY A 284 -35.61 7.95 -13.65
N ILE A 285 -35.68 9.27 -13.51
CA ILE A 285 -35.79 10.21 -14.64
C ILE A 285 -34.61 11.16 -14.69
N ARG A 286 -34.17 11.53 -15.90
CA ARG A 286 -33.12 12.53 -16.13
C ARG A 286 -33.73 13.80 -16.70
N LEU A 287 -33.41 14.96 -16.10
CA LEU A 287 -33.97 16.26 -16.45
C LEU A 287 -32.86 17.30 -16.65
N SER A 288 -33.07 18.22 -17.58
CA SER A 288 -32.15 19.33 -17.88
C SER A 288 -32.94 20.60 -18.26
N PRO A 289 -33.76 21.16 -17.34
CA PRO A 289 -34.69 22.25 -17.67
C PRO A 289 -33.98 23.54 -18.13
N PHE A 290 -32.70 23.71 -17.78
CA PHE A 290 -31.88 24.87 -18.16
C PHE A 290 -31.18 24.74 -19.53
N ALA A 291 -31.33 23.62 -20.24
CA ALA A 291 -30.57 23.33 -21.45
C ALA A 291 -31.13 24.00 -22.73
N ASP A 292 -30.24 24.67 -23.46
CA ASP A 292 -30.50 25.39 -24.71
C ASP A 292 -29.41 25.09 -25.76
N VAL A 293 -29.40 23.84 -26.24
CA VAL A 293 -28.45 23.36 -27.27
C VAL A 293 -29.11 23.35 -28.65
N TYR A 294 -30.36 22.87 -28.68
CA TYR A 294 -31.15 22.64 -29.89
C TYR A 294 -32.39 23.56 -29.92
N ASP A 295 -32.19 24.82 -29.52
CA ASP A 295 -33.23 25.86 -29.34
C ASP A 295 -34.38 25.42 -28.41
N SER A 296 -33.99 24.87 -27.26
CA SER A 296 -34.83 24.11 -26.32
C SER A 296 -35.15 24.84 -25.01
N ALA A 297 -34.74 26.11 -24.89
CA ALA A 297 -34.90 26.90 -23.67
C ALA A 297 -36.36 27.04 -23.22
N ASP A 298 -36.62 26.87 -21.93
CA ASP A 298 -37.86 27.33 -21.29
C ASP A 298 -37.76 28.83 -20.94
N SER A 299 -38.89 29.54 -20.95
CA SER A 299 -38.98 30.93 -20.49
C SER A 299 -38.94 31.06 -18.97
N ASN A 300 -39.22 29.99 -18.23
CA ASN A 300 -39.02 29.87 -16.78
C ASN A 300 -38.57 28.44 -16.39
N PRO A 301 -37.28 28.10 -16.59
CA PRO A 301 -36.76 26.75 -16.36
C PRO A 301 -36.76 26.37 -14.87
N ASP A 302 -36.68 27.35 -13.97
CA ASP A 302 -36.78 27.14 -12.52
C ASP A 302 -38.18 26.65 -12.13
N ALA A 303 -39.24 27.25 -12.68
CA ALA A 303 -40.60 26.78 -12.46
C ALA A 303 -40.85 25.41 -13.11
N LEU A 304 -40.33 25.17 -14.32
CA LEU A 304 -40.42 23.86 -15.00
C LEU A 304 -39.79 22.75 -14.16
N GLY A 305 -38.53 22.94 -13.74
CA GLY A 305 -37.82 21.94 -12.95
C GLY A 305 -38.48 21.70 -11.59
N LEU A 306 -39.00 22.74 -10.93
CA LEU A 306 -39.68 22.62 -9.65
C LEU A 306 -41.00 21.85 -9.78
N TYR A 307 -41.88 22.27 -10.71
CA TYR A 307 -43.16 21.60 -10.94
C TYR A 307 -42.97 20.12 -11.27
N MET A 308 -42.00 19.80 -12.15
CA MET A 308 -41.72 18.42 -12.54
C MET A 308 -41.30 17.56 -11.34
N VAL A 309 -40.36 18.01 -10.49
CA VAL A 309 -39.96 17.22 -9.31
C VAL A 309 -41.05 17.14 -8.23
N GLU A 310 -41.90 18.16 -8.10
CA GLU A 310 -43.06 18.12 -7.21
C GLU A 310 -44.08 17.08 -7.69
N SER A 311 -44.40 17.06 -9.00
CA SER A 311 -45.30 16.06 -9.60
C SER A 311 -44.74 14.64 -9.52
N LEU A 312 -43.45 14.44 -9.75
CA LEU A 312 -42.79 13.13 -9.68
C LEU A 312 -42.88 12.48 -8.28
N ASN A 313 -43.07 13.27 -7.21
CA ASN A 313 -43.33 12.72 -5.87
C ASN A 313 -44.62 11.89 -5.77
N LYS A 314 -45.62 12.11 -6.65
CA LYS A 314 -46.85 11.27 -6.72
C LYS A 314 -46.50 9.82 -7.03
N TYR A 315 -45.45 9.61 -7.81
CA TYR A 315 -45.10 8.34 -8.45
C TYR A 315 -44.09 7.49 -7.64
N GLY A 316 -43.44 8.09 -6.63
CA GLY A 316 -42.52 7.37 -5.75
C GLY A 316 -41.27 6.81 -6.45
N ILE A 317 -40.85 7.41 -7.57
CA ILE A 317 -39.67 6.97 -8.33
C ILE A 317 -38.38 7.02 -7.50
N LEU A 318 -37.46 6.10 -7.80
CA LEU A 318 -36.22 5.87 -7.05
C LEU A 318 -35.30 7.10 -7.03
N TYR A 319 -35.08 7.73 -8.19
CA TYR A 319 -34.20 8.89 -8.33
C TYR A 319 -34.64 9.91 -9.38
N CYS A 320 -34.24 11.17 -9.16
CA CYS A 320 -34.26 12.23 -10.15
C CYS A 320 -32.81 12.66 -10.43
N HIS A 321 -32.41 12.68 -11.69
CA HIS A 321 -31.06 13.02 -12.14
C HIS A 321 -31.09 14.35 -12.92
N MET A 322 -30.63 15.42 -12.29
CA MET A 322 -30.73 16.77 -12.83
C MET A 322 -29.37 17.31 -13.33
N VAL A 323 -29.38 18.03 -14.45
CA VAL A 323 -28.20 18.76 -14.96
C VAL A 323 -28.17 20.18 -14.41
N GLU A 324 -27.01 20.64 -13.92
CA GLU A 324 -26.79 21.99 -13.37
C GLU A 324 -26.95 23.09 -14.44
N PRO A 325 -27.48 24.29 -14.11
CA PRO A 325 -27.65 25.40 -15.06
C PRO A 325 -26.38 25.82 -15.79
N ARG A 326 -25.22 25.70 -15.11
CA ARG A 326 -23.90 26.04 -15.64
C ARG A 326 -23.41 25.15 -16.79
N ILE A 327 -24.13 24.07 -17.12
CA ILE A 327 -23.80 23.18 -18.25
C ILE A 327 -24.82 23.40 -19.37
N ASN A 328 -24.35 23.90 -20.50
CA ASN A 328 -25.14 23.92 -21.74
C ASN A 328 -24.34 23.28 -22.87
N GLY A 329 -24.87 22.21 -23.46
CA GLY A 329 -24.18 21.47 -24.52
C GLY A 329 -22.84 20.93 -24.05
N ILE A 330 -21.77 21.32 -24.74
CA ILE A 330 -20.39 20.93 -24.40
C ILE A 330 -19.63 22.01 -23.60
N GLU A 331 -20.28 23.13 -23.28
CA GLU A 331 -19.73 24.31 -22.63
C GLU A 331 -20.11 24.43 -21.14
N GLU A 332 -19.25 25.13 -20.40
CA GLU A 332 -19.52 25.63 -19.05
C GLU A 332 -19.77 27.14 -19.09
N ARG A 333 -20.82 27.61 -18.42
CA ARG A 333 -21.26 29.01 -18.39
C ARG A 333 -21.44 29.47 -16.95
N ASP A 334 -21.12 30.74 -16.69
CA ASP A 334 -21.37 31.33 -15.36
C ASP A 334 -22.87 31.64 -15.22
N ASP A 335 -23.55 30.93 -14.32
CA ASP A 335 -24.99 30.98 -14.13
C ASP A 335 -25.33 31.04 -12.63
N PRO A 336 -26.06 32.07 -12.16
CA PRO A 336 -26.38 32.23 -10.73
C PRO A 336 -27.53 31.34 -10.24
N ARG A 337 -28.19 30.58 -11.12
CA ARG A 337 -29.30 29.67 -10.76
C ARG A 337 -28.77 28.40 -10.09
N SER A 338 -29.65 27.70 -9.37
CA SER A 338 -29.26 26.56 -8.55
C SER A 338 -30.33 25.49 -8.48
N LEU A 339 -29.91 24.22 -8.48
CA LEU A 339 -30.80 23.06 -8.31
C LEU A 339 -31.36 22.90 -6.88
N LEU A 340 -30.92 23.70 -5.92
CA LEU A 340 -31.30 23.56 -4.51
C LEU A 340 -32.83 23.60 -4.22
N PRO A 341 -33.66 24.42 -4.90
CA PRO A 341 -35.12 24.36 -4.74
C PRO A 341 -35.68 22.99 -5.14
N MET A 342 -35.19 22.44 -6.25
CA MET A 342 -35.63 21.15 -6.79
C MET A 342 -35.15 19.99 -5.91
N ARG A 343 -33.91 20.06 -5.36
CA ARG A 343 -33.43 19.11 -4.34
C ARG A 343 -34.33 19.09 -3.11
N LYS A 344 -34.80 20.25 -2.65
CA LYS A 344 -35.68 20.37 -1.48
C LYS A 344 -37.10 19.87 -1.73
N ALA A 345 -37.60 20.00 -2.96
CA ALA A 345 -38.93 19.54 -3.34
C ALA A 345 -39.00 18.03 -3.63
N PHE A 346 -37.93 17.42 -4.16
CA PHE A 346 -37.89 16.00 -4.46
C PHE A 346 -37.64 15.13 -3.21
N LYS A 347 -38.50 14.12 -3.00
CA LYS A 347 -38.46 13.22 -1.83
C LYS A 347 -37.60 11.97 -2.03
N GLY A 348 -37.31 11.59 -3.28
CA GLY A 348 -36.44 10.45 -3.61
C GLY A 348 -34.96 10.82 -3.64
N THR A 349 -34.14 9.96 -4.24
CA THR A 349 -32.69 10.18 -4.39
C THR A 349 -32.41 11.24 -5.44
N PHE A 350 -31.68 12.31 -5.11
CA PHE A 350 -31.35 13.36 -6.06
C PHE A 350 -29.91 13.21 -6.57
N ILE A 351 -29.76 12.96 -7.87
CA ILE A 351 -28.46 12.86 -8.56
C ILE A 351 -28.21 14.17 -9.32
N THR A 352 -26.99 14.70 -9.26
CA THR A 352 -26.63 15.89 -10.05
C THR A 352 -25.46 15.65 -11.01
N ALA A 353 -25.52 16.25 -12.19
CA ALA A 353 -24.45 16.30 -13.19
C ALA A 353 -24.11 17.75 -13.55
N GLY A 354 -22.85 18.15 -13.41
CA GLY A 354 -22.47 19.56 -13.48
C GLY A 354 -21.00 19.86 -13.76
N GLY A 355 -20.25 18.92 -14.37
CA GLY A 355 -18.81 19.12 -14.61
C GLY A 355 -17.94 19.09 -13.34
N TYR A 356 -18.43 18.51 -12.25
CA TYR A 356 -17.73 18.47 -10.96
C TYR A 356 -16.35 17.80 -11.01
N ASN A 357 -15.48 18.27 -10.12
CA ASN A 357 -14.26 17.57 -9.69
C ASN A 357 -14.48 16.90 -8.31
N ARG A 358 -13.41 16.40 -7.69
CA ARG A 358 -13.43 15.77 -6.36
C ARG A 358 -13.93 16.74 -5.27
N GLU A 359 -13.40 17.96 -5.27
CA GLU A 359 -13.64 18.98 -4.24
C GLU A 359 -15.07 19.52 -4.29
N SER A 360 -15.53 19.88 -5.49
CA SER A 360 -16.89 20.42 -5.71
C SER A 360 -17.97 19.35 -5.55
N GLY A 361 -17.72 18.11 -5.98
CA GLY A 361 -18.62 16.98 -5.71
C GLY A 361 -18.72 16.65 -4.22
N ASN A 362 -17.60 16.62 -3.51
CA ASN A 362 -17.59 16.46 -2.04
C ASN A 362 -18.39 17.57 -1.36
N LYS A 363 -18.20 18.84 -1.78
CA LYS A 363 -18.95 19.99 -1.25
C LYS A 363 -20.46 19.85 -1.47
N VAL A 364 -20.90 19.44 -2.66
CA VAL A 364 -22.33 19.24 -2.98
C VAL A 364 -22.99 18.20 -2.09
N ILE A 365 -22.29 17.11 -1.75
CA ILE A 365 -22.78 16.11 -0.78
C ILE A 365 -22.80 16.71 0.64
N THR A 366 -21.75 17.41 1.07
CA THR A 366 -21.68 18.04 2.41
C THR A 366 -22.75 19.11 2.64
N ASP A 367 -23.03 19.93 1.62
CA ASP A 367 -24.06 20.97 1.68
C ASP A 367 -25.49 20.39 1.55
N ASN A 368 -25.64 19.07 1.32
CA ASN A 368 -26.91 18.39 1.00
C ASN A 368 -27.61 18.98 -0.24
N HIS A 369 -26.85 19.39 -1.25
CA HIS A 369 -27.37 19.87 -2.54
C HIS A 369 -27.72 18.71 -3.49
N ALA A 370 -27.12 17.54 -3.29
CA ALA A 370 -27.50 16.28 -3.93
C ALA A 370 -27.14 15.08 -3.03
N ASP A 371 -27.76 13.93 -3.28
CA ASP A 371 -27.42 12.67 -2.62
C ASP A 371 -26.27 11.93 -3.33
N LEU A 372 -26.22 12.05 -4.67
CA LEU A 372 -25.27 11.39 -5.56
C LEU A 372 -24.76 12.39 -6.61
N VAL A 373 -23.54 12.17 -7.12
CA VAL A 373 -22.92 13.03 -8.16
C VAL A 373 -22.51 12.18 -9.36
N ALA A 374 -22.99 12.56 -10.53
CA ALA A 374 -22.72 11.86 -11.79
C ALA A 374 -21.57 12.51 -12.57
N TYR A 375 -20.62 11.68 -12.99
CA TYR A 375 -19.39 12.09 -13.67
C TYR A 375 -19.38 11.58 -15.11
N GLY A 376 -19.26 12.53 -16.05
CA GLY A 376 -19.18 12.26 -17.48
C GLY A 376 -17.73 12.15 -17.97
N ARG A 377 -17.22 13.23 -18.57
CA ARG A 377 -15.87 13.36 -19.18
C ARG A 377 -14.72 12.77 -18.34
N LEU A 378 -14.76 12.92 -17.00
CA LEU A 378 -13.74 12.34 -16.11
C LEU A 378 -13.80 10.81 -16.04
N PHE A 379 -14.99 10.21 -15.98
CA PHE A 379 -15.19 8.76 -15.86
C PHE A 379 -15.02 8.02 -17.22
N LEU A 380 -15.08 8.76 -18.35
CA LEU A 380 -14.59 8.26 -19.64
C LEU A 380 -13.10 7.95 -19.56
N ALA A 381 -12.28 8.93 -19.18
CA ALA A 381 -10.84 8.80 -19.16
C ALA A 381 -10.28 8.06 -17.94
N ASN A 382 -11.01 7.99 -16.84
CA ASN A 382 -10.58 7.35 -15.60
C ASN A 382 -11.56 6.21 -15.30
N PRO A 383 -11.34 4.98 -15.80
CA PRO A 383 -12.25 3.87 -15.53
C PRO A 383 -12.33 3.56 -14.02
N ASP A 384 -11.28 3.88 -13.29
CA ASP A 384 -11.11 3.71 -11.85
C ASP A 384 -11.35 5.00 -11.04
N LEU A 385 -12.14 5.96 -11.56
CA LEU A 385 -12.37 7.28 -10.95
C LEU A 385 -12.65 7.26 -9.42
N PRO A 386 -13.45 6.32 -8.86
CA PRO A 386 -13.64 6.25 -7.41
C PRO A 386 -12.35 5.98 -6.63
N LYS A 387 -11.46 5.11 -7.13
CA LYS A 387 -10.18 4.79 -6.48
C LYS A 387 -9.19 5.96 -6.57
N ARG A 388 -9.22 6.71 -7.67
CA ARG A 388 -8.44 7.96 -7.79
C ARG A 388 -8.94 9.05 -6.84
N PHE A 389 -10.26 9.15 -6.65
CA PHE A 389 -10.85 10.06 -5.66
C PHE A 389 -10.61 9.61 -4.21
N GLU A 390 -10.43 8.32 -3.95
CA GLU A 390 -9.98 7.80 -2.65
C GLU A 390 -8.55 8.25 -2.37
N LEU A 391 -7.61 7.85 -3.23
CA LEU A 391 -6.17 8.06 -3.07
C LEU A 391 -5.68 9.49 -3.40
N ASN A 392 -6.57 10.38 -3.86
CA ASN A 392 -6.22 11.68 -4.45
C ASN A 392 -5.18 11.57 -5.58
N ALA A 393 -5.31 10.54 -6.41
CA ALA A 393 -4.36 10.23 -7.48
C ALA A 393 -4.56 11.15 -8.71
N PRO A 394 -3.52 11.34 -9.55
CA PRO A 394 -3.63 12.06 -10.82
C PRO A 394 -4.74 11.49 -11.71
N LEU A 395 -5.49 12.37 -12.37
CA LEU A 395 -6.54 11.99 -13.31
C LEU A 395 -6.01 12.00 -14.74
N ASN A 396 -6.31 10.94 -15.49
CA ASN A 396 -6.11 10.87 -16.93
C ASN A 396 -6.88 12.01 -17.62
N ARG A 397 -6.28 12.60 -18.66
CA ARG A 397 -6.94 13.57 -19.53
C ARG A 397 -7.83 12.82 -20.53
N TYR A 398 -9.04 13.33 -20.77
CA TYR A 398 -9.90 12.85 -21.85
C TYR A 398 -9.55 13.54 -23.16
N ASP A 399 -9.47 12.80 -24.25
CA ASP A 399 -9.49 13.36 -25.60
C ASP A 399 -10.94 13.44 -26.10
N ARG A 400 -11.37 14.61 -26.58
CA ARG A 400 -12.70 14.82 -27.18
C ARG A 400 -12.80 14.22 -28.58
N SER A 401 -11.69 14.06 -29.31
CA SER A 401 -11.68 13.55 -30.70
C SER A 401 -12.24 12.12 -30.81
N THR A 402 -12.07 11.34 -29.75
CA THR A 402 -12.40 9.90 -29.68
C THR A 402 -13.84 9.62 -29.21
N PHE A 403 -14.61 10.65 -28.83
CA PHE A 403 -15.92 10.47 -28.21
C PHE A 403 -16.91 9.75 -29.15
N TYR A 404 -16.95 10.16 -30.42
CA TYR A 404 -17.90 9.67 -31.43
C TYR A 404 -17.23 8.89 -32.57
N THR A 405 -16.03 8.35 -32.35
CA THR A 405 -15.38 7.46 -33.33
C THR A 405 -16.02 6.08 -33.35
N SER A 406 -16.05 5.42 -34.51
CA SER A 406 -16.47 4.02 -34.67
C SER A 406 -15.42 3.01 -34.16
N ASP A 407 -14.23 3.46 -33.76
CA ASP A 407 -13.18 2.57 -33.26
C ASP A 407 -13.58 1.93 -31.91
N PRO A 408 -13.59 0.59 -31.80
CA PRO A 408 -14.08 -0.13 -30.62
C PRO A 408 -13.15 -0.06 -29.39
N VAL A 409 -11.95 0.54 -29.53
CA VAL A 409 -10.91 0.60 -28.49
C VAL A 409 -10.55 2.04 -28.15
N VAL A 410 -10.25 2.87 -29.16
CA VAL A 410 -9.66 4.20 -29.02
C VAL A 410 -10.60 5.18 -28.31
N GLY A 411 -10.12 5.72 -27.19
CA GLY A 411 -10.88 6.55 -26.25
C GLY A 411 -12.09 5.85 -25.63
N TYR A 412 -12.09 4.52 -25.54
CA TYR A 412 -13.22 3.73 -25.08
C TYR A 412 -12.77 2.74 -23.99
N THR A 413 -11.94 1.76 -24.34
CA THR A 413 -11.42 0.72 -23.43
C THR A 413 -9.90 0.78 -23.21
N ASP A 414 -9.22 1.69 -23.90
CA ASP A 414 -7.78 1.95 -23.89
C ASP A 414 -7.27 2.83 -22.74
N TYR A 415 -8.15 3.63 -22.12
CA TYR A 415 -7.76 4.53 -21.02
C TYR A 415 -7.14 3.76 -19.83
N PRO A 416 -5.92 4.12 -19.39
CA PRO A 416 -5.19 3.35 -18.38
C PRO A 416 -5.80 3.44 -16.99
N PHE A 417 -5.69 2.38 -16.21
CA PHE A 417 -6.06 2.38 -14.79
C PHE A 417 -5.01 3.13 -13.95
N LEU A 418 -5.30 3.40 -12.68
CA LEU A 418 -4.24 3.68 -11.71
C LEU A 418 -3.51 2.35 -11.43
N GLU A 419 -2.50 2.09 -12.23
CA GLU A 419 -1.67 0.89 -12.09
C GLU A 419 -0.96 0.87 -10.74
N SER A 420 -0.70 -0.34 -10.22
CA SER A 420 0.36 -0.48 -9.23
C SER A 420 1.66 -0.01 -9.88
N PRO A 421 2.44 0.90 -9.26
CA PRO A 421 3.51 1.60 -9.95
C PRO A 421 4.48 0.62 -10.59
N LEU A 422 4.87 0.92 -11.84
CA LEU A 422 5.77 0.10 -12.65
C LEU A 422 7.22 0.18 -12.12
N ILE A 423 7.42 -0.54 -11.02
CA ILE A 423 8.67 -0.63 -10.25
C ILE A 423 9.58 -1.66 -10.90
N VAL A 424 10.78 -1.22 -11.25
CA VAL A 424 11.87 -2.08 -11.71
C VAL A 424 12.88 -2.28 -10.57
N LEU A 425 13.36 -3.51 -10.35
CA LEU A 425 14.56 -3.72 -9.51
C LEU A 425 15.76 -3.21 -10.30
N ALA A 426 16.36 -2.11 -9.82
CA ALA A 426 17.57 -1.57 -10.43
C ALA A 426 18.76 -2.54 -10.24
N PRO A 427 19.73 -2.58 -11.16
CA PRO A 427 20.92 -3.41 -11.01
C PRO A 427 21.74 -2.95 -9.79
N LEU A 428 22.16 -3.92 -8.98
CA LEU A 428 22.80 -3.71 -7.68
C LEU A 428 23.89 -4.77 -7.47
N THR A 429 25.16 -4.45 -7.72
CA THR A 429 26.32 -5.32 -7.36
C THR A 429 26.31 -5.65 -5.87
N ARG A 430 26.36 -6.94 -5.52
CA ARG A 430 26.28 -7.42 -4.12
C ARG A 430 27.52 -8.17 -3.61
N ASN A 431 28.53 -8.42 -4.46
CA ASN A 431 29.82 -9.05 -4.09
C ASN A 431 29.65 -10.40 -3.37
N ARG A 432 28.80 -11.27 -3.94
CA ARG A 432 28.37 -12.57 -3.37
C ARG A 432 28.42 -13.73 -4.39
N SER A 433 29.19 -13.57 -5.46
CA SER A 433 29.37 -14.54 -6.56
C SER A 433 30.82 -15.03 -6.62
N TYR A 434 31.13 -16.06 -5.84
CA TYR A 434 32.50 -16.50 -5.58
C TYR A 434 33.25 -16.94 -6.84
N GLY A 435 34.46 -16.43 -7.06
CA GLY A 435 35.25 -16.75 -8.26
C GLY A 435 34.52 -16.39 -9.57
N ASN A 436 33.71 -15.34 -9.53
CA ASN A 436 32.79 -14.90 -10.59
C ASN A 436 31.64 -15.87 -10.93
N ILE A 437 31.44 -16.94 -10.14
CA ILE A 437 30.35 -17.89 -10.32
C ILE A 437 29.17 -17.48 -9.41
N PRO A 438 27.96 -17.25 -9.95
CA PRO A 438 26.75 -17.04 -9.16
C PRO A 438 26.50 -18.17 -8.16
N GLN A 439 26.02 -17.83 -6.97
CA GLN A 439 25.92 -18.77 -5.85
C GLN A 439 24.46 -19.09 -5.49
N PRO A 440 24.14 -20.27 -4.91
CA PRO A 440 22.76 -20.69 -4.65
C PRO A 440 21.91 -19.72 -3.80
N HIS A 441 22.51 -18.90 -2.92
CA HIS A 441 21.77 -17.87 -2.17
C HIS A 441 21.16 -16.77 -3.06
N ALA A 442 21.69 -16.56 -4.27
CA ALA A 442 21.13 -15.62 -5.23
C ALA A 442 19.73 -16.03 -5.72
N ILE A 443 19.44 -17.35 -5.77
CA ILE A 443 18.12 -17.91 -6.09
C ILE A 443 17.06 -17.29 -5.15
N LEU A 444 17.33 -17.32 -3.83
CA LEU A 444 16.45 -16.72 -2.83
C LEU A 444 16.40 -15.19 -2.97
N TYR A 445 17.52 -14.51 -3.21
CA TYR A 445 17.58 -13.05 -3.31
C TYR A 445 16.74 -12.48 -4.46
N TYR A 446 16.89 -13.02 -5.67
CA TYR A 446 16.14 -12.56 -6.83
C TYR A 446 14.69 -13.06 -6.77
N SER A 447 14.43 -14.31 -6.38
CA SER A 447 13.06 -14.82 -6.20
C SER A 447 12.29 -14.04 -5.11
N GLN A 448 12.93 -13.61 -4.02
CA GLN A 448 12.28 -12.74 -3.02
C GLN A 448 11.72 -11.44 -3.62
N ARG A 449 12.37 -10.91 -4.66
CA ARG A 449 12.05 -9.62 -5.31
C ARG A 449 11.23 -9.78 -6.59
N ALA A 450 11.01 -11.01 -7.03
CA ALA A 450 10.20 -11.34 -8.21
C ALA A 450 8.70 -11.30 -7.88
N THR A 451 7.96 -10.51 -8.66
CA THR A 451 6.49 -10.46 -8.69
C THR A 451 6.00 -10.69 -10.11
N LYS A 452 4.76 -11.18 -10.27
CA LYS A 452 4.19 -11.47 -11.58
C LYS A 452 4.10 -10.19 -12.44
N GLY A 453 4.81 -10.17 -13.57
CA GLY A 453 4.94 -9.02 -14.47
C GLY A 453 5.95 -7.96 -14.02
N GLY A 454 6.64 -8.15 -12.89
CA GLY A 454 7.69 -7.23 -12.42
C GLY A 454 8.99 -7.43 -13.18
N LEU A 455 9.63 -6.33 -13.61
CA LEU A 455 10.94 -6.36 -14.26
C LEU A 455 12.06 -6.28 -13.24
N LEU A 456 12.96 -7.27 -13.28
CA LEU A 456 14.20 -7.30 -12.52
C LEU A 456 15.38 -7.12 -13.47
N ILE A 457 16.35 -6.31 -13.07
CA ILE A 457 17.66 -6.22 -13.72
C ILE A 457 18.69 -6.81 -12.75
N ALA A 458 19.42 -7.82 -13.21
CA ALA A 458 20.45 -8.50 -12.44
C ALA A 458 21.60 -7.55 -12.07
N GLU A 459 22.42 -7.95 -11.11
CA GLU A 459 23.64 -7.22 -10.81
C GLU A 459 24.64 -7.21 -11.98
N ALA A 460 25.54 -6.23 -11.96
CA ALA A 460 26.48 -6.01 -13.05
C ALA A 460 27.40 -7.23 -13.23
N THR A 461 27.31 -7.86 -14.40
CA THR A 461 27.84 -9.19 -14.70
C THR A 461 28.90 -9.08 -15.81
N GLY A 462 30.11 -9.57 -15.52
CA GLY A 462 31.27 -9.44 -16.41
C GLY A 462 31.11 -10.17 -17.74
N VAL A 463 31.53 -9.53 -18.84
CA VAL A 463 31.49 -10.11 -20.20
C VAL A 463 32.73 -10.92 -20.60
N SER A 464 33.81 -10.82 -19.82
CA SER A 464 35.13 -11.43 -20.06
C SER A 464 35.92 -11.50 -18.75
N ASP A 465 37.09 -12.15 -18.76
CA ASP A 465 38.06 -12.08 -17.66
C ASP A 465 38.63 -10.66 -17.47
N THR A 466 38.91 -9.95 -18.58
CA THR A 466 39.29 -8.52 -18.56
C THR A 466 38.23 -7.58 -17.97
N ALA A 467 36.97 -8.02 -17.89
CA ALA A 467 35.85 -7.21 -17.42
C ALA A 467 35.83 -6.98 -15.90
N GLN A 468 36.64 -7.70 -15.11
CA GLN A 468 36.62 -7.64 -13.65
C GLN A 468 37.38 -6.42 -13.08
N GLY A 469 36.82 -5.84 -12.01
CA GLY A 469 37.47 -4.80 -11.18
C GLY A 469 37.09 -4.82 -9.71
N TYR A 470 36.27 -5.79 -9.30
CA TYR A 470 35.75 -5.94 -7.95
C TYR A 470 35.75 -7.43 -7.55
N PRO A 471 35.90 -7.76 -6.25
CA PRO A 471 35.88 -9.13 -5.77
C PRO A 471 34.46 -9.71 -5.79
N GLU A 472 34.34 -11.01 -6.06
CA GLU A 472 33.09 -11.80 -5.97
C GLU A 472 31.88 -11.23 -6.75
N THR A 473 32.13 -10.61 -7.91
CA THR A 473 31.08 -10.16 -8.85
C THR A 473 30.88 -11.17 -9.98
N PRO A 474 29.64 -11.51 -10.39
CA PRO A 474 29.39 -12.61 -11.32
C PRO A 474 29.91 -12.33 -12.74
N GLY A 475 30.14 -13.41 -13.49
CA GLY A 475 30.39 -13.40 -14.94
C GLY A 475 29.30 -14.10 -15.74
N ILE A 476 29.43 -14.04 -17.07
CA ILE A 476 28.60 -14.79 -18.03
C ILE A 476 29.42 -15.22 -19.28
N TRP A 477 30.74 -15.34 -19.16
CA TRP A 477 31.64 -15.72 -20.29
C TRP A 477 32.02 -17.21 -20.31
N THR A 478 31.95 -17.91 -19.18
CA THR A 478 32.20 -19.36 -19.11
C THR A 478 30.90 -20.17 -19.09
N LYS A 479 30.95 -21.43 -19.53
CA LYS A 479 29.80 -22.34 -19.42
C LYS A 479 29.40 -22.58 -17.96
N GLU A 480 30.35 -22.65 -17.03
CA GLU A 480 30.08 -22.84 -15.60
C GLU A 480 29.25 -21.68 -15.01
N GLN A 481 29.56 -20.45 -15.41
CA GLN A 481 28.77 -19.26 -15.07
C GLN A 481 27.34 -19.34 -15.66
N VAL A 482 27.20 -19.78 -16.91
CA VAL A 482 25.89 -19.98 -17.57
C VAL A 482 25.03 -21.02 -16.85
N GLU A 483 25.59 -22.19 -16.51
CA GLU A 483 24.85 -23.22 -15.76
C GLU A 483 24.48 -22.75 -14.34
N ALA A 484 25.33 -21.96 -13.68
CA ALA A 484 25.05 -21.39 -12.36
C ALA A 484 23.96 -20.31 -12.35
N TRP A 485 23.78 -19.57 -13.46
CA TRP A 485 22.69 -18.58 -13.59
C TRP A 485 21.31 -19.22 -13.79
N LYS A 486 21.20 -20.36 -14.52
CA LYS A 486 19.92 -21.01 -14.85
C LYS A 486 18.93 -21.15 -13.67
N PRO A 487 19.29 -21.77 -12.53
CA PRO A 487 18.35 -21.93 -11.41
C PRO A 487 17.98 -20.62 -10.70
N ILE A 488 18.78 -19.55 -10.89
CA ILE A 488 18.46 -18.21 -10.38
C ILE A 488 17.40 -17.55 -11.27
N VAL A 489 17.49 -17.73 -12.59
CA VAL A 489 16.48 -17.23 -13.55
C VAL A 489 15.17 -18.00 -13.43
N GLU A 490 15.25 -19.33 -13.35
CA GLU A 490 14.10 -20.23 -13.14
C GLU A 490 13.26 -19.79 -11.91
N ALA A 491 13.91 -19.50 -10.78
CA ALA A 491 13.22 -19.06 -9.57
C ALA A 491 12.63 -17.63 -9.61
N VAL A 492 12.93 -16.84 -10.66
CA VAL A 492 12.24 -15.58 -10.98
C VAL A 492 11.06 -15.84 -11.91
N HIS A 493 11.23 -16.71 -12.91
CA HIS A 493 10.19 -17.15 -13.84
C HIS A 493 9.07 -17.94 -13.15
N ASP A 494 9.37 -18.74 -12.11
CA ASP A 494 8.39 -19.42 -11.24
C ASP A 494 7.39 -18.46 -10.58
N LYS A 495 7.79 -17.19 -10.37
CA LYS A 495 6.92 -16.13 -9.84
C LYS A 495 6.33 -15.24 -10.94
N GLY A 496 6.59 -15.55 -12.21
CA GLY A 496 6.18 -14.78 -13.37
C GLY A 496 6.87 -13.43 -13.50
N GLY A 497 8.06 -13.25 -12.89
CA GLY A 497 8.88 -12.06 -13.09
C GLY A 497 9.59 -12.09 -14.45
N ILE A 498 10.02 -10.93 -14.92
CA ILE A 498 10.83 -10.76 -16.14
C ILE A 498 12.25 -10.40 -15.67
N PHE A 499 13.30 -11.04 -16.21
CA PHE A 499 14.66 -10.90 -15.71
C PHE A 499 15.66 -10.57 -16.81
N PHE A 500 16.41 -9.48 -16.65
CA PHE A 500 17.43 -9.01 -17.60
C PHE A 500 18.83 -9.08 -17.00
N CYS A 501 19.81 -9.62 -17.73
CA CYS A 501 21.22 -9.66 -17.30
C CYS A 501 21.91 -8.32 -17.60
N GLN A 502 22.53 -7.65 -16.61
CA GLN A 502 23.33 -6.45 -16.90
C GLN A 502 24.75 -6.82 -17.35
N LEU A 503 25.04 -6.63 -18.64
CA LEU A 503 26.35 -6.88 -19.24
C LEU A 503 27.31 -5.73 -18.93
N TRP A 504 28.47 -6.06 -18.37
CA TRP A 504 29.39 -5.11 -17.76
C TRP A 504 30.85 -5.36 -18.14
N HIS A 505 31.61 -4.26 -18.27
CA HIS A 505 33.06 -4.26 -18.35
C HIS A 505 33.59 -3.01 -17.65
N VAL A 506 34.35 -3.18 -16.55
CA VAL A 506 34.78 -2.05 -15.70
C VAL A 506 35.71 -1.05 -16.41
N GLY A 507 36.53 -1.52 -17.35
CA GLY A 507 37.54 -0.69 -18.01
C GLY A 507 38.66 -0.30 -17.03
N ARG A 508 38.99 0.99 -16.91
CA ARG A 508 40.02 1.46 -15.96
C ARG A 508 39.67 1.32 -14.47
N VAL A 509 38.43 0.99 -14.11
CA VAL A 509 38.01 0.78 -12.71
C VAL A 509 38.41 -0.64 -12.27
N SER A 510 39.71 -0.94 -12.32
CA SER A 510 40.31 -2.25 -12.06
C SER A 510 41.79 -2.10 -11.65
N ASN A 511 42.47 -3.21 -11.38
CA ASN A 511 43.89 -3.24 -11.06
C ASN A 511 44.57 -4.50 -11.65
N TYR A 512 45.90 -4.52 -11.65
CA TYR A 512 46.71 -5.64 -12.17
C TYR A 512 46.34 -7.00 -11.56
N GLY A 513 45.79 -7.05 -10.34
CA GLY A 513 45.40 -8.29 -9.66
C GLY A 513 44.13 -8.94 -10.21
N PHE A 514 43.23 -8.16 -10.82
CA PHE A 514 42.02 -8.67 -11.48
C PHE A 514 42.23 -8.96 -12.98
N GLN A 515 43.29 -8.42 -13.60
CA GLN A 515 43.51 -8.54 -15.04
C GLN A 515 44.31 -9.81 -15.41
N PRO A 516 43.94 -10.51 -16.50
CA PRO A 516 44.59 -11.75 -16.88
C PRO A 516 46.09 -11.55 -17.15
N ASN A 517 46.92 -12.40 -16.54
CA ASN A 517 48.39 -12.33 -16.59
C ASN A 517 49.00 -11.03 -16.04
N GLY A 518 48.29 -10.28 -15.18
CA GLY A 518 48.81 -9.05 -14.59
C GLY A 518 48.84 -7.84 -15.54
N GLN A 519 48.08 -7.87 -16.64
CA GLN A 519 48.06 -6.79 -17.63
C GLN A 519 47.45 -5.49 -17.08
N ALA A 520 47.80 -4.35 -17.69
CA ALA A 520 47.15 -3.08 -17.38
C ALA A 520 45.66 -3.10 -17.80
N PRO A 521 44.74 -2.61 -16.95
CA PRO A 521 43.32 -2.47 -17.29
C PRO A 521 43.10 -1.70 -18.59
N ILE A 522 42.09 -2.07 -19.38
CA ILE A 522 41.82 -1.43 -20.67
C ILE A 522 40.86 -0.23 -20.56
N SER A 523 41.08 0.83 -21.33
CA SER A 523 40.21 2.02 -21.36
C SER A 523 40.24 2.73 -22.71
N SER A 524 39.55 3.86 -22.82
CA SER A 524 39.72 4.81 -23.92
C SER A 524 41.09 5.50 -23.91
N THR A 525 41.67 5.65 -22.70
CA THR A 525 42.84 6.49 -22.32
C THR A 525 43.90 5.70 -21.53
N ASP A 526 45.00 6.35 -21.15
CA ASP A 526 46.01 5.91 -20.17
C ASP A 526 45.85 6.55 -18.76
N LYS A 527 44.92 7.49 -18.58
CA LYS A 527 44.72 8.20 -17.30
C LYS A 527 44.23 7.28 -16.17
N GLY A 528 45.04 7.18 -15.11
CA GLY A 528 44.67 6.53 -13.84
C GLY A 528 43.48 7.19 -13.12
N LEU A 529 43.04 6.55 -12.05
CA LEU A 529 42.01 7.03 -11.12
C LEU A 529 42.66 7.54 -9.82
N THR A 530 41.98 8.46 -9.13
CA THR A 530 42.43 8.91 -7.80
C THR A 530 41.58 8.29 -6.68
N PRO A 531 42.17 7.75 -5.59
CA PRO A 531 43.61 7.57 -5.33
C PRO A 531 44.22 6.37 -6.06
N GLU A 532 45.50 6.48 -6.44
CA GLU A 532 46.27 5.47 -7.20
C GLU A 532 46.53 4.15 -6.45
N THR A 533 46.11 4.03 -5.19
CA THR A 533 46.35 2.87 -4.33
C THR A 533 45.36 1.72 -4.51
N GLU A 534 44.22 1.97 -5.15
CA GLU A 534 43.14 0.96 -5.36
C GLU A 534 43.07 0.47 -6.81
N PHE A 535 43.36 1.37 -7.76
CA PHE A 535 43.25 1.13 -9.21
C PHE A 535 44.60 1.28 -9.90
N SER A 536 44.90 0.39 -10.84
CA SER A 536 46.15 0.45 -11.61
C SER A 536 46.02 1.36 -12.82
N PRO A 537 47.10 2.06 -13.25
CA PRO A 537 47.10 2.83 -14.49
C PRO A 537 46.61 1.99 -15.68
N PRO A 538 45.58 2.45 -16.42
CA PRO A 538 45.07 1.72 -17.57
C PRO A 538 45.97 1.88 -18.79
N ARG A 539 45.70 1.08 -19.82
CA ARG A 539 46.19 1.28 -21.19
C ARG A 539 45.04 1.67 -22.13
N PRO A 540 45.27 2.55 -23.11
CA PRO A 540 44.30 2.76 -24.18
C PRO A 540 44.12 1.47 -24.98
N LEU A 541 42.89 1.12 -25.33
CA LEU A 541 42.63 0.11 -26.34
C LEU A 541 43.21 0.53 -27.69
N ARG A 542 43.84 -0.39 -28.41
CA ARG A 542 44.18 -0.17 -29.82
C ARG A 542 42.94 -0.36 -30.70
N ILE A 543 42.95 0.22 -31.90
CA ILE A 543 41.84 0.11 -32.87
C ILE A 543 41.56 -1.35 -33.27
N ASP A 544 42.61 -2.18 -33.31
CA ASP A 544 42.53 -3.62 -33.60
C ASP A 544 41.96 -4.47 -32.43
N GLU A 545 41.94 -3.95 -31.20
CA GLU A 545 41.40 -4.67 -30.03
C GLU A 545 39.90 -4.45 -29.84
N ILE A 546 39.38 -3.28 -30.23
CA ILE A 546 37.98 -2.90 -30.00
C ILE A 546 36.97 -3.91 -30.59
N PRO A 547 37.17 -4.49 -31.79
CA PRO A 547 36.29 -5.54 -32.33
C PRO A 547 36.22 -6.80 -31.46
N GLN A 548 37.27 -7.15 -30.72
CA GLN A 548 37.23 -8.28 -29.79
C GLN A 548 36.33 -7.95 -28.59
N ILE A 549 36.48 -6.77 -27.99
CA ILE A 549 35.64 -6.35 -26.85
C ILE A 549 34.16 -6.27 -27.25
N VAL A 550 33.86 -5.78 -28.46
CA VAL A 550 32.50 -5.81 -29.04
C VAL A 550 31.98 -7.26 -29.19
N ASN A 551 32.84 -8.18 -29.61
CA ASN A 551 32.52 -9.61 -29.69
C ASN A 551 32.32 -10.27 -28.31
N ASP A 552 33.04 -9.84 -27.27
CA ASP A 552 32.89 -10.37 -25.91
C ASP A 552 31.52 -9.99 -25.33
N PHE A 553 31.09 -8.73 -25.53
CA PHE A 553 29.72 -8.29 -25.24
C PHE A 553 28.65 -9.09 -26.00
N ARG A 554 28.90 -9.43 -27.28
CA ARG A 554 28.00 -10.28 -28.10
C ARG A 554 27.91 -11.71 -27.54
N LEU A 555 29.03 -12.33 -27.18
CA LEU A 555 29.06 -13.67 -26.59
C LEU A 555 28.39 -13.70 -25.22
N ALA A 556 28.65 -12.71 -24.38
CA ALA A 556 27.98 -12.54 -23.09
C ALA A 556 26.46 -12.41 -23.22
N ALA A 557 25.97 -11.73 -24.27
CA ALA A 557 24.55 -11.64 -24.57
C ALA A 557 23.94 -12.99 -24.97
N ARG A 558 24.59 -13.75 -25.86
CA ARG A 558 24.17 -15.14 -26.20
C ARG A 558 24.11 -16.00 -24.94
N ASN A 559 25.16 -15.96 -24.13
CA ASN A 559 25.30 -16.77 -22.93
C ASN A 559 24.23 -16.41 -21.87
N ALA A 560 23.81 -15.15 -21.77
CA ALA A 560 22.69 -14.75 -20.92
C ALA A 560 21.36 -15.37 -21.38
N ILE A 561 21.09 -15.40 -22.70
CA ILE A 561 19.91 -16.08 -23.24
C ILE A 561 20.01 -17.61 -23.07
N GLU A 562 21.20 -18.22 -23.17
CA GLU A 562 21.42 -19.64 -22.84
C GLU A 562 21.20 -19.95 -21.34
N ALA A 563 21.50 -18.99 -20.46
CA ALA A 563 21.16 -19.04 -19.04
C ALA A 563 19.65 -18.80 -18.75
N GLY A 564 18.85 -18.49 -19.77
CA GLY A 564 17.40 -18.33 -19.70
C GLY A 564 16.90 -16.90 -19.48
N PHE A 565 17.78 -15.88 -19.38
CA PHE A 565 17.33 -14.49 -19.19
C PHE A 565 16.42 -14.04 -20.35
N ASP A 566 15.41 -13.21 -20.04
CA ASP A 566 14.48 -12.68 -21.04
C ASP A 566 15.19 -11.75 -22.03
N GLY A 567 16.19 -11.01 -21.54
CA GLY A 567 17.03 -10.11 -22.32
C GLY A 567 18.24 -9.58 -21.54
N VAL A 568 18.88 -8.52 -22.05
CA VAL A 568 20.11 -7.95 -21.47
C VAL A 568 20.08 -6.43 -21.37
N GLU A 569 20.75 -5.87 -20.36
CA GLU A 569 21.00 -4.44 -20.20
C GLU A 569 22.50 -4.12 -20.39
N ILE A 570 22.84 -3.35 -21.42
CA ILE A 570 24.22 -2.91 -21.66
C ILE A 570 24.60 -1.82 -20.66
N HIS A 571 25.65 -2.00 -19.84
CA HIS A 571 26.06 -1.02 -18.83
C HIS A 571 26.89 0.15 -19.41
N GLY A 572 26.26 1.07 -20.13
CA GLY A 572 26.85 2.32 -20.66
C GLY A 572 26.94 3.50 -19.67
N ALA A 573 27.30 3.23 -18.41
CA ALA A 573 27.11 4.19 -17.30
C ALA A 573 28.16 4.02 -16.17
N ASN A 574 28.08 4.91 -15.17
CA ASN A 574 28.81 4.90 -13.89
C ASN A 574 30.34 4.81 -14.03
N GLY A 575 30.93 5.46 -15.05
CA GLY A 575 32.38 5.50 -15.21
C GLY A 575 33.04 4.20 -15.66
N TYR A 576 32.28 3.21 -16.12
CA TYR A 576 32.79 1.94 -16.67
C TYR A 576 33.10 2.04 -18.18
N LEU A 577 33.61 0.98 -18.82
CA LEU A 577 34.30 1.08 -20.12
C LEU A 577 33.52 1.85 -21.21
N ILE A 578 32.22 1.58 -21.36
CA ILE A 578 31.40 2.28 -22.37
C ILE A 578 31.22 3.77 -22.02
N ASP A 579 31.02 4.12 -20.74
CA ASP A 579 30.96 5.50 -20.25
C ASP A 579 32.31 6.24 -20.42
N GLN A 580 33.43 5.51 -20.26
CA GLN A 580 34.80 5.99 -20.52
C GLN A 580 35.05 6.31 -22.00
N PHE A 581 34.33 5.71 -22.94
CA PHE A 581 34.35 6.13 -24.36
C PHE A 581 33.38 7.28 -24.63
N LEU A 582 32.20 7.32 -23.99
CA LEU A 582 31.17 8.32 -24.26
C LEU A 582 31.57 9.76 -23.88
N LYS A 583 32.45 9.96 -22.89
CA LYS A 583 32.67 11.26 -22.24
C LYS A 583 34.05 11.89 -22.49
N ASP A 584 34.12 13.20 -22.75
CA ASP A 584 35.35 13.87 -23.19
C ASP A 584 36.41 14.17 -22.12
N ARG A 585 36.07 14.26 -20.83
CA ARG A 585 37.11 14.50 -19.81
C ARG A 585 38.04 13.29 -19.68
N ILE A 586 37.53 12.12 -20.03
CA ILE A 586 38.23 10.85 -19.99
C ILE A 586 38.69 10.38 -21.38
N ASN A 587 37.81 10.38 -22.40
CA ASN A 587 38.17 9.99 -23.77
C ASN A 587 38.96 11.09 -24.50
N ASP A 588 40.28 10.93 -24.54
CA ASP A 588 41.26 11.80 -25.20
C ASP A 588 41.72 11.27 -26.57
N ARG A 589 41.05 10.25 -27.12
CA ARG A 589 41.44 9.63 -28.39
C ARG A 589 41.27 10.60 -29.57
N THR A 590 42.21 10.53 -30.50
CA THR A 590 42.19 11.29 -31.77
C THR A 590 41.79 10.43 -32.98
N ASP A 591 41.33 9.19 -32.75
CA ASP A 591 40.91 8.24 -33.77
C ASP A 591 39.37 8.23 -33.99
N LYS A 592 38.86 7.26 -34.75
CA LYS A 592 37.42 7.11 -35.02
C LYS A 592 36.54 6.88 -33.78
N TYR A 593 37.14 6.70 -32.60
CA TYR A 593 36.46 6.48 -31.33
C TYR A 593 36.59 7.65 -30.34
N GLY A 594 37.16 8.80 -30.75
CA GLY A 594 37.25 10.01 -29.91
C GLY A 594 37.00 11.33 -30.63
N GLY A 595 37.08 12.43 -29.87
CA GLY A 595 36.74 13.77 -30.35
C GLY A 595 35.24 14.08 -30.32
N CYS A 596 34.58 14.03 -31.48
CA CYS A 596 33.16 14.41 -31.62
C CYS A 596 32.20 13.36 -31.05
N LEU A 597 30.93 13.75 -30.81
CA LEU A 597 29.91 12.88 -30.20
C LEU A 597 29.70 11.58 -30.99
N GLU A 598 29.72 11.66 -32.33
CA GLU A 598 29.54 10.53 -33.24
C GLU A 598 30.66 9.49 -33.11
N ASN A 599 31.89 9.94 -32.83
CA ASN A 599 33.04 9.07 -32.62
C ASN A 599 33.04 8.50 -31.19
N ARG A 600 32.82 9.33 -30.17
CA ARG A 600 32.76 8.89 -28.76
C ARG A 600 31.64 7.87 -28.53
N SER A 601 30.50 8.06 -29.19
CA SER A 601 29.36 7.13 -29.18
C SER A 601 29.57 5.87 -30.02
N ARG A 602 30.55 5.86 -30.94
CA ARG A 602 30.75 4.77 -31.90
C ARG A 602 30.94 3.42 -31.23
N PHE A 603 31.75 3.33 -30.18
CA PHE A 603 31.98 2.06 -29.47
C PHE A 603 30.69 1.55 -28.81
N ALA A 604 29.91 2.43 -28.17
CA ALA A 604 28.63 2.06 -27.57
C ALA A 604 27.62 1.54 -28.63
N LEU A 605 27.59 2.16 -29.82
CA LEU A 605 26.70 1.77 -30.91
C LEU A 605 27.18 0.51 -31.64
N GLU A 606 28.49 0.29 -31.77
CA GLU A 606 29.07 -0.97 -32.28
C GLU A 606 28.74 -2.15 -31.33
N VAL A 607 28.76 -1.94 -30.00
CA VAL A 607 28.29 -2.94 -29.00
C VAL A 607 26.79 -3.21 -29.12
N VAL A 608 25.95 -2.16 -29.24
CA VAL A 608 24.50 -2.33 -29.45
C VAL A 608 24.21 -3.10 -30.75
N GLU A 609 24.85 -2.72 -31.85
CA GLU A 609 24.66 -3.37 -33.16
C GLU A 609 25.09 -4.85 -33.13
N ALA A 610 26.18 -5.18 -32.45
CA ALA A 610 26.60 -6.57 -32.28
C ALA A 610 25.62 -7.42 -31.46
N ILE A 611 25.03 -6.86 -30.38
CA ILE A 611 24.10 -7.58 -29.51
C ILE A 611 22.73 -7.76 -30.19
N ILE A 612 22.14 -6.74 -30.83
CA ILE A 612 20.82 -6.90 -31.47
C ILE A 612 20.86 -7.91 -32.63
N ASN A 613 22.00 -8.04 -33.32
CA ASN A 613 22.22 -9.02 -34.39
C ASN A 613 22.36 -10.46 -33.86
N GLU A 614 22.59 -10.63 -32.55
CA GLU A 614 22.72 -11.93 -31.89
C GLU A 614 21.41 -12.38 -31.24
N ILE A 615 20.69 -11.49 -30.54
CA ILE A 615 19.54 -11.86 -29.69
C ILE A 615 18.22 -11.14 -30.03
N GLY A 616 18.19 -10.24 -31.02
CA GLY A 616 17.02 -9.40 -31.33
C GLY A 616 16.97 -8.10 -30.52
N SER A 617 16.44 -7.03 -31.11
CA SER A 617 16.41 -5.70 -30.45
C SER A 617 15.33 -5.57 -29.37
N ASP A 618 14.29 -6.39 -29.46
CA ASP A 618 13.21 -6.58 -28.49
C ASP A 618 13.68 -7.15 -27.14
N ARG A 619 14.93 -7.66 -27.07
CA ARG A 619 15.56 -8.19 -25.86
C ARG A 619 16.70 -7.33 -25.31
N VAL A 620 16.90 -6.12 -25.83
CA VAL A 620 18.06 -5.27 -25.50
C VAL A 620 17.62 -3.97 -24.84
N GLY A 621 18.24 -3.68 -23.69
CA GLY A 621 18.24 -2.35 -23.08
C GLY A 621 19.66 -1.79 -22.98
N ILE A 622 19.77 -0.48 -22.75
CA ILE A 622 21.05 0.18 -22.41
C ILE A 622 20.87 1.16 -21.26
N ARG A 623 21.80 1.14 -20.31
CA ARG A 623 21.84 2.03 -19.16
C ARG A 623 22.86 3.14 -19.34
N LEU A 624 22.45 4.40 -19.16
CA LEU A 624 23.27 5.60 -19.39
C LEU A 624 23.25 6.53 -18.17
N SER A 625 24.37 7.19 -17.87
CA SER A 625 24.50 8.17 -16.78
C SER A 625 25.23 9.44 -17.24
N PRO A 626 24.66 10.22 -18.18
CA PRO A 626 25.36 11.35 -18.81
C PRO A 626 25.85 12.38 -17.79
N PHE A 627 25.03 12.70 -16.78
CA PHE A 627 25.31 13.73 -15.77
C PHE A 627 26.22 13.27 -14.62
N ALA A 628 26.53 11.98 -14.48
CA ALA A 628 27.41 11.48 -13.41
C ALA A 628 28.89 11.76 -13.74
N ASP A 629 29.69 12.05 -12.73
CA ASP A 629 31.17 12.20 -12.81
C ASP A 629 31.93 11.10 -12.04
N PHE A 630 31.19 10.13 -11.49
CA PHE A 630 31.69 8.95 -10.77
C PHE A 630 32.85 8.24 -11.49
N MET A 631 33.88 7.85 -10.73
CA MET A 631 35.17 7.32 -11.22
C MET A 631 35.84 8.25 -12.25
N ASP A 632 35.94 9.53 -11.89
CA ASP A 632 36.54 10.64 -12.66
C ASP A 632 36.06 10.68 -14.14
N SER A 633 34.80 10.28 -14.38
CA SER A 633 34.19 10.08 -15.71
C SER A 633 33.13 11.15 -15.99
N ALA A 634 33.59 12.40 -16.14
CA ALA A 634 32.76 13.56 -16.41
C ALA A 634 32.70 13.93 -17.91
N ASP A 635 31.70 14.70 -18.32
CA ASP A 635 31.57 15.23 -19.68
C ASP A 635 31.48 16.77 -19.70
N SER A 636 31.93 17.41 -20.78
CA SER A 636 31.83 18.85 -20.97
C SER A 636 30.41 19.33 -21.31
N ASN A 637 29.57 18.49 -21.94
CA ASN A 637 28.19 18.80 -22.27
C ASN A 637 27.29 17.55 -22.14
N PRO A 638 27.02 17.10 -20.89
CA PRO A 638 26.30 15.85 -20.65
C PRO A 638 24.87 15.85 -21.21
N GLN A 639 24.25 17.02 -21.38
CA GLN A 639 22.93 17.12 -22.01
C GLN A 639 23.00 16.80 -23.51
N ALA A 640 23.98 17.36 -24.24
CA ALA A 640 24.15 17.04 -25.66
C ALA A 640 24.51 15.56 -25.88
N LEU A 641 25.41 15.01 -25.06
CA LEU A 641 25.77 13.60 -25.08
C LEU A 641 24.55 12.67 -24.84
N GLY A 642 23.77 12.96 -23.79
CA GLY A 642 22.59 12.15 -23.45
C GLY A 642 21.48 12.23 -24.51
N VAL A 643 21.28 13.39 -25.14
CA VAL A 643 20.33 13.53 -26.26
C VAL A 643 20.83 12.81 -27.51
N HIS A 644 22.10 13.01 -27.90
CA HIS A 644 22.68 12.35 -29.08
C HIS A 644 22.62 10.81 -28.98
N MET A 645 22.88 10.24 -27.79
CA MET A 645 22.69 8.81 -27.56
C MET A 645 21.21 8.41 -27.66
N ALA A 646 20.30 9.12 -27.01
CA ALA A 646 18.86 8.84 -27.08
C ALA A 646 18.30 8.91 -28.52
N GLU A 647 18.79 9.84 -29.35
CA GLU A 647 18.44 9.93 -30.77
C GLU A 647 19.03 8.77 -31.57
N SER A 648 20.32 8.46 -31.38
CA SER A 648 21.03 7.41 -32.12
C SER A 648 20.47 6.01 -31.85
N LEU A 649 20.08 5.71 -30.60
CA LEU A 649 19.52 4.42 -30.19
C LEU A 649 18.18 4.11 -30.87
N ASN A 650 17.43 5.12 -31.32
CA ASN A 650 16.18 4.93 -32.07
C ASN A 650 16.38 4.17 -33.39
N LYS A 651 17.54 4.31 -34.05
CA LYS A 651 17.89 3.54 -35.27
C LYS A 651 17.82 2.03 -35.02
N TYR A 652 18.21 1.61 -33.82
CA TYR A 652 18.41 0.22 -33.43
C TYR A 652 17.17 -0.46 -32.83
N ARG A 653 16.10 0.32 -32.56
CA ARG A 653 14.81 -0.18 -32.01
C ARG A 653 14.97 -1.11 -30.81
N ILE A 654 15.91 -0.76 -29.92
CA ILE A 654 16.11 -1.47 -28.64
C ILE A 654 14.88 -1.28 -27.73
N LEU A 655 14.58 -2.29 -26.91
CA LEU A 655 13.40 -2.34 -26.04
C LEU A 655 13.30 -1.13 -25.11
N TYR A 656 14.41 -0.75 -24.43
CA TYR A 656 14.40 0.37 -23.51
C TYR A 656 15.74 1.13 -23.37
N CYS A 657 15.63 2.38 -22.93
CA CYS A 657 16.76 3.19 -22.47
C CYS A 657 16.58 3.51 -20.98
N HIS A 658 17.54 3.11 -20.15
CA HIS A 658 17.55 3.33 -18.70
C HIS A 658 18.50 4.48 -18.37
N MET A 659 17.98 5.58 -17.82
CA MET A 659 18.80 6.74 -17.47
C MET A 659 18.86 7.01 -15.97
N VAL A 660 20.07 7.34 -15.51
CA VAL A 660 20.35 7.72 -14.13
C VAL A 660 20.18 9.23 -13.95
N GLU A 661 19.30 9.61 -13.02
CA GLU A 661 18.99 11.01 -12.66
C GLU A 661 20.25 11.79 -12.20
N PRO A 662 20.39 13.09 -12.55
CA PRO A 662 21.58 13.89 -12.22
C PRO A 662 21.93 13.92 -10.72
N ARG A 663 20.92 13.74 -9.87
CA ARG A 663 21.05 13.72 -8.41
C ARG A 663 21.77 12.49 -7.85
N ILE A 664 22.14 11.52 -8.68
CA ILE A 664 22.93 10.33 -8.29
C ILE A 664 24.33 10.41 -8.87
N ASN A 665 25.31 9.99 -8.08
CA ASN A 665 26.66 9.74 -8.54
C ASN A 665 27.10 8.34 -8.07
N GLY A 666 27.08 7.37 -8.99
CA GLY A 666 27.28 5.95 -8.64
C GLY A 666 26.28 5.46 -7.58
N ASN A 667 26.73 5.27 -6.33
CA ASN A 667 25.93 4.78 -5.21
C ASN A 667 25.51 5.86 -4.18
N VAL A 668 25.85 7.14 -4.39
CA VAL A 668 25.51 8.28 -3.50
C VAL A 668 24.60 9.33 -4.16
N GLU A 669 23.98 10.18 -3.33
CA GLU A 669 23.18 11.34 -3.76
C GLU A 669 24.01 12.63 -3.75
N ARG A 670 23.82 13.48 -4.76
CA ARG A 670 24.35 14.85 -4.82
C ARG A 670 23.40 15.83 -4.13
N VAL A 671 23.97 16.91 -3.57
CA VAL A 671 23.24 17.89 -2.73
C VAL A 671 22.50 18.96 -3.55
N SER A 672 22.95 19.29 -4.77
CA SER A 672 22.35 20.32 -5.62
C SER A 672 22.50 19.99 -7.12
N VAL A 673 21.39 19.96 -7.86
CA VAL A 673 21.37 19.69 -9.33
C VAL A 673 20.18 20.37 -10.06
N ASP A 674 19.59 21.40 -9.46
CA ASP A 674 18.22 21.88 -9.75
C ASP A 674 17.99 22.45 -11.17
N SER A 675 19.04 22.55 -11.99
CA SER A 675 18.99 22.96 -13.40
C SER A 675 19.11 21.81 -14.41
N GLN A 676 19.33 20.56 -13.96
CA GLN A 676 19.54 19.39 -14.83
C GLN A 676 18.35 18.42 -14.78
N SER A 677 18.03 17.77 -15.91
CA SER A 677 16.88 16.88 -16.04
C SER A 677 17.08 15.83 -17.14
N LEU A 678 16.46 14.66 -16.98
CA LEU A 678 16.38 13.61 -18.01
C LEU A 678 15.33 13.92 -19.12
N LEU A 679 14.47 14.93 -18.93
CA LEU A 679 13.36 15.24 -19.84
C LEU A 679 13.75 15.48 -21.32
N PRO A 680 14.90 16.10 -21.66
CA PRO A 680 15.36 16.18 -23.06
C PRO A 680 15.58 14.80 -23.69
N MET A 681 16.18 13.87 -22.94
CA MET A 681 16.48 12.51 -23.40
C MET A 681 15.20 11.66 -23.50
N ARG A 682 14.26 11.81 -22.56
CA ARG A 682 12.93 11.19 -22.63
C ARG A 682 12.18 11.61 -23.90
N LYS A 683 12.30 12.88 -24.32
CA LYS A 683 11.69 13.38 -25.56
C LYS A 683 12.41 12.90 -26.83
N ALA A 684 13.72 12.65 -26.74
CA ALA A 684 14.54 12.17 -27.85
C ALA A 684 14.33 10.67 -28.14
N PHE A 685 14.36 9.81 -27.13
CA PHE A 685 14.14 8.37 -27.27
C PHE A 685 12.66 8.06 -27.56
N LYS A 686 12.39 7.02 -28.37
CA LYS A 686 11.02 6.64 -28.81
C LYS A 686 10.53 5.29 -28.29
N GLY A 687 11.39 4.50 -27.66
CA GLY A 687 11.01 3.29 -26.93
C GLY A 687 10.75 3.57 -25.44
N THR A 688 10.65 2.49 -24.66
CA THR A 688 10.43 2.54 -23.21
C THR A 688 11.59 3.24 -22.49
N PHE A 689 11.30 4.24 -21.66
CA PHE A 689 12.30 5.02 -20.94
C PHE A 689 12.22 4.74 -19.44
N ILE A 690 13.28 4.16 -18.87
CA ILE A 690 13.38 3.82 -17.44
C ILE A 690 14.15 4.92 -16.72
N ALA A 691 13.56 5.59 -15.74
CA ALA A 691 14.28 6.56 -14.91
C ALA A 691 14.68 5.97 -13.57
N ALA A 692 15.90 6.28 -13.12
CA ALA A 692 16.45 5.74 -11.87
C ALA A 692 17.21 6.82 -11.08
N GLY A 693 16.91 6.96 -9.79
CA GLY A 693 17.77 7.70 -8.89
C GLY A 693 17.07 8.52 -7.80
N GLY A 694 17.04 7.98 -6.58
CA GLY A 694 16.51 8.70 -5.42
C GLY A 694 15.01 8.99 -5.51
N TYR A 695 14.26 8.13 -6.19
CA TYR A 695 12.80 8.11 -6.17
C TYR A 695 12.30 7.44 -4.88
N ASN A 696 11.26 8.04 -4.30
CA ASN A 696 10.25 7.39 -3.48
C ASN A 696 8.98 7.19 -4.32
N ARG A 697 7.95 6.55 -3.77
CA ARG A 697 6.66 6.34 -4.45
C ARG A 697 6.08 7.65 -5.01
N GLU A 698 6.07 8.72 -4.22
CA GLU A 698 5.48 10.01 -4.60
C GLU A 698 6.14 10.57 -5.87
N ARG A 699 7.48 10.65 -5.87
CA ARG A 699 8.24 11.15 -7.03
C ARG A 699 8.17 10.21 -8.23
N GLY A 700 8.09 8.90 -8.00
CA GLY A 700 7.92 7.91 -9.06
C GLY A 700 6.58 8.07 -9.76
N ASN A 701 5.49 8.12 -8.98
CA ASN A 701 4.13 8.32 -9.50
C ASN A 701 3.98 9.66 -10.25
N ILE A 702 4.63 10.73 -9.77
CA ILE A 702 4.67 12.02 -10.48
C ILE A 702 5.44 11.88 -11.82
N ALA A 703 6.62 11.26 -11.82
CA ALA A 703 7.42 11.09 -13.03
C ALA A 703 6.73 10.23 -14.10
N LEU A 704 5.92 9.24 -13.71
CA LEU A 704 5.05 8.49 -14.61
C LEU A 704 3.90 9.37 -15.13
N ALA A 705 3.18 10.06 -14.24
CA ALA A 705 2.02 10.90 -14.61
C ALA A 705 2.36 12.09 -15.52
N ASP A 706 3.56 12.67 -15.37
CA ASP A 706 4.07 13.77 -16.20
C ASP A 706 4.78 13.27 -17.49
N ASN A 707 4.81 11.96 -17.74
CA ASN A 707 5.53 11.33 -18.86
C ASN A 707 7.04 11.72 -18.91
N HIS A 708 7.68 11.76 -17.73
CA HIS A 708 9.12 11.87 -17.60
C HIS A 708 9.82 10.51 -17.73
N ALA A 709 9.09 9.42 -17.48
CA ALA A 709 9.51 8.03 -17.70
C ALA A 709 8.29 7.12 -17.96
N ASP A 710 8.54 5.94 -18.53
CA ASP A 710 7.55 4.85 -18.65
C ASP A 710 7.65 3.87 -17.46
N LEU A 711 8.87 3.68 -16.93
CA LEU A 711 9.18 2.78 -15.81
C LEU A 711 10.08 3.50 -14.80
N ILE A 712 10.00 3.15 -13.51
CA ILE A 712 10.87 3.72 -12.46
C ILE A 712 11.67 2.60 -11.79
N ALA A 713 13.00 2.70 -11.82
CA ALA A 713 13.89 1.71 -11.21
C ALA A 713 14.35 2.11 -9.80
N TYR A 714 14.21 1.18 -8.86
CA TYR A 714 14.52 1.36 -7.44
C TYR A 714 15.64 0.43 -7.01
N GLY A 715 16.73 1.03 -6.52
CA GLY A 715 17.87 0.31 -5.93
C GLY A 715 17.69 0.12 -4.42
N ARG A 716 18.25 1.05 -3.63
CA ARG A 716 18.30 1.00 -2.15
C ARG A 716 16.99 0.63 -1.44
N LEU A 717 15.84 1.06 -1.95
CA LEU A 717 14.54 0.71 -1.36
C LEU A 717 14.19 -0.77 -1.59
N PHE A 718 14.37 -1.28 -2.82
CA PHE A 718 14.05 -2.65 -3.21
C PHE A 718 15.10 -3.66 -2.69
N LEU A 719 16.32 -3.20 -2.41
CA LEU A 719 17.32 -3.95 -1.66
C LEU A 719 16.78 -4.36 -0.28
N ALA A 720 16.24 -3.39 0.48
CA ALA A 720 15.74 -3.62 1.84
C ALA A 720 14.27 -4.05 1.93
N ASN A 721 13.49 -3.90 0.86
CA ASN A 721 12.07 -4.23 0.81
C ASN A 721 11.87 -5.22 -0.34
N PRO A 722 11.94 -6.54 -0.09
CA PRO A 722 11.76 -7.53 -1.16
C PRO A 722 10.38 -7.44 -1.82
N ASP A 723 9.40 -6.95 -1.07
CA ASP A 723 8.01 -6.71 -1.43
C ASP A 723 7.70 -5.23 -1.71
N LEU A 724 8.67 -4.43 -2.17
CA LEU A 724 8.50 -2.99 -2.43
C LEU A 724 7.22 -2.65 -3.23
N PRO A 725 6.80 -3.40 -4.28
CA PRO A 725 5.54 -3.14 -4.96
C PRO A 725 4.32 -3.21 -4.05
N LYS A 726 4.23 -4.24 -3.19
CA LYS A 726 3.09 -4.41 -2.28
C LYS A 726 3.04 -3.33 -1.21
N ARG A 727 4.21 -2.88 -0.73
CA ARG A 727 4.29 -1.74 0.20
C ARG A 727 3.90 -0.42 -0.43
N PHE A 728 4.23 -0.21 -1.72
CA PHE A 728 3.83 0.99 -2.44
C PHE A 728 2.32 1.00 -2.72
N GLU A 729 1.75 -0.13 -3.14
CA GLU A 729 0.31 -0.35 -3.34
C GLU A 729 -0.50 -0.04 -2.06
N LEU A 730 -0.09 -0.61 -0.92
CA LEU A 730 -0.80 -0.50 0.36
C LEU A 730 -0.45 0.74 1.19
N ASN A 731 0.48 1.58 0.74
CA ASN A 731 1.06 2.67 1.54
C ASN A 731 1.63 2.20 2.90
N ALA A 732 2.28 1.04 2.90
CA ALA A 732 2.89 0.45 4.08
C ALA A 732 4.26 1.08 4.41
N PRO A 733 4.72 1.01 5.68
CA PRO A 733 6.07 1.39 6.06
C PRO A 733 7.15 0.62 5.29
N LEU A 734 8.26 1.29 5.00
CA LEU A 734 9.42 0.69 4.34
C LEU A 734 10.47 0.28 5.36
N ASN A 735 11.04 -0.91 5.19
CA ASN A 735 12.25 -1.35 5.86
C ASN A 735 13.40 -0.38 5.56
N LYS A 736 14.20 -0.06 6.57
CA LYS A 736 15.41 0.78 6.43
C LYS A 736 16.54 -0.06 5.83
N TYR A 737 17.20 0.44 4.79
CA TYR A 737 18.40 -0.19 4.25
C TYR A 737 19.61 0.10 5.13
N ASP A 738 20.45 -0.91 5.37
CA ASP A 738 21.77 -0.73 5.96
C ASP A 738 22.82 -0.73 4.85
N ARG A 739 23.67 0.31 4.83
CA ARG A 739 24.77 0.42 3.86
C ARG A 739 25.95 -0.47 4.21
N SER A 740 26.12 -0.88 5.47
CA SER A 740 27.27 -1.70 5.90
C SER A 740 27.29 -3.10 5.27
N THR A 741 26.10 -3.62 4.93
CA THR A 741 25.86 -4.98 4.42
C THR A 741 25.68 -5.05 2.89
N PHE A 742 25.80 -3.91 2.18
CA PHE A 742 25.66 -3.86 0.73
C PHE A 742 26.68 -4.78 0.03
N TYR A 743 27.95 -4.65 0.39
CA TYR A 743 29.10 -5.27 -0.27
C TYR A 743 29.92 -6.17 0.68
N ILE A 744 29.23 -7.09 1.36
CA ILE A 744 29.87 -8.12 2.22
C ILE A 744 29.63 -9.52 1.63
N PRO A 745 30.54 -10.48 1.84
CA PRO A 745 30.37 -11.84 1.31
C PRO A 745 29.29 -12.66 2.03
N ASP A 746 28.79 -12.21 3.19
CA ASP A 746 27.80 -12.97 3.97
C ASP A 746 26.54 -13.28 3.13
N PRO A 747 26.15 -14.57 2.97
CA PRO A 747 25.10 -14.98 2.05
C PRO A 747 23.67 -14.65 2.50
N VAL A 748 23.49 -14.11 3.72
CA VAL A 748 22.18 -13.82 4.32
C VAL A 748 22.05 -12.36 4.76
N VAL A 749 23.04 -11.84 5.49
CA VAL A 749 22.97 -10.57 6.21
C VAL A 749 22.92 -9.38 5.24
N GLY A 750 21.88 -8.56 5.36
CA GLY A 750 21.53 -7.47 4.44
C GLY A 750 21.23 -7.91 3.02
N TYR A 751 20.86 -9.18 2.80
CA TYR A 751 20.69 -9.79 1.49
C TYR A 751 19.30 -10.45 1.39
N THR A 752 19.07 -11.52 2.16
CA THR A 752 17.83 -12.31 2.17
C THR A 752 17.11 -12.30 3.51
N ASP A 753 17.67 -11.63 4.51
CA ASP A 753 17.14 -11.41 5.86
C ASP A 753 16.08 -10.30 5.98
N TYR A 754 15.98 -9.42 4.98
CA TYR A 754 15.00 -8.33 4.97
C TYR A 754 13.54 -8.85 4.98
N PRO A 755 12.70 -8.43 5.95
CA PRO A 755 11.36 -8.99 6.14
C PRO A 755 10.36 -8.51 5.07
N PHE A 756 9.32 -9.31 4.85
CA PHE A 756 8.16 -8.98 4.01
C PHE A 756 7.08 -8.26 4.85
N LEU A 757 6.14 -7.57 4.22
CA LEU A 757 4.95 -7.05 4.91
C LEU A 757 4.04 -8.19 5.42
N GLU A 758 4.06 -9.35 4.74
CA GLU A 758 3.31 -10.55 5.12
C GLU A 758 3.90 -11.32 6.31
N SER A 759 5.14 -11.02 6.75
CA SER A 759 5.64 -11.52 8.04
C SER A 759 5.00 -10.71 9.17
N LEU A 760 3.72 -10.95 9.39
CA LEU A 760 2.91 -10.34 10.44
C LEU A 760 3.49 -10.72 11.81
N GLN A 761 4.16 -9.77 12.44
CA GLN A 761 4.85 -9.88 13.74
C GLN A 761 3.87 -9.95 14.94
N ILE A 762 2.86 -10.81 14.80
CA ILE A 762 1.71 -10.98 15.70
C ILE A 762 1.88 -12.32 16.42
N VAL A 763 1.98 -12.26 17.74
CA VAL A 763 2.08 -13.43 18.61
C VAL A 763 0.76 -13.63 19.34
N LEU A 764 0.29 -14.87 19.45
CA LEU A 764 -0.70 -15.27 20.46
C LEU A 764 0.07 -15.54 21.76
N PRO A 765 0.01 -14.63 22.76
CA PRO A 765 0.73 -14.83 24.01
C PRO A 765 0.04 -15.87 24.90
N PRO A 766 0.70 -16.36 25.96
CA PRO A 766 0.09 -17.24 26.96
C PRO A 766 -1.11 -16.57 27.63
N LEU A 767 -2.25 -17.29 27.64
CA LEU A 767 -3.54 -16.85 28.15
C LEU A 767 -4.25 -18.04 28.81
N VAL A 768 -4.25 -18.13 30.15
CA VAL A 768 -4.95 -19.19 30.89
C VAL A 768 -6.45 -19.16 30.61
N ARG A 769 -7.03 -20.30 30.21
CA ARG A 769 -8.45 -20.44 29.82
C ARG A 769 -9.27 -21.35 30.73
N MET A 770 -8.64 -22.09 31.65
CA MET A 770 -9.30 -22.98 32.62
C MET A 770 -10.18 -24.08 31.97
N ARG A 771 -9.74 -24.62 30.83
CA ARG A 771 -10.45 -25.65 30.04
C ARG A 771 -9.81 -27.05 30.08
N SER A 772 -8.81 -27.28 30.94
CA SER A 772 -8.24 -28.61 31.18
C SER A 772 -8.94 -29.29 32.36
N TYR A 773 -8.80 -30.62 32.52
CA TYR A 773 -9.33 -31.33 33.69
C TYR A 773 -8.24 -32.20 34.32
N GLY A 774 -7.97 -32.03 35.63
CA GLY A 774 -6.93 -32.80 36.34
C GLY A 774 -5.51 -32.58 35.79
N GLY A 775 -5.21 -31.39 35.25
CA GLY A 775 -3.97 -31.13 34.53
C GLY A 775 -3.94 -31.60 33.07
N ILE A 776 -4.94 -32.36 32.59
CA ILE A 776 -4.93 -32.94 31.25
C ILE A 776 -5.63 -31.99 30.25
N PRO A 777 -4.94 -31.51 29.19
CA PRO A 777 -5.55 -30.77 28.09
C PRO A 777 -6.69 -31.56 27.42
N GLN A 778 -7.73 -30.86 26.98
CA GLN A 778 -8.95 -31.49 26.48
C GLN A 778 -9.13 -31.28 24.97
N PRO A 779 -9.87 -32.15 24.25
CA PRO A 779 -9.95 -32.12 22.78
C PRO A 779 -10.41 -30.80 22.15
N HIS A 780 -11.20 -29.97 22.84
CA HIS A 780 -11.58 -28.63 22.36
C HIS A 780 -10.38 -27.68 22.20
N ALA A 781 -9.28 -27.92 22.90
CA ALA A 781 -8.05 -27.14 22.74
C ALA A 781 -7.43 -27.32 21.34
N ILE A 782 -7.62 -28.48 20.70
CA ILE A 782 -7.20 -28.75 19.31
C ILE A 782 -7.80 -27.67 18.39
N LEU A 783 -9.12 -27.46 18.50
CA LEU A 783 -9.83 -26.44 17.72
C LEU A 783 -9.40 -25.02 18.11
N TYR A 784 -9.25 -24.72 19.41
CA TYR A 784 -8.86 -23.38 19.87
C TYR A 784 -7.51 -22.91 19.32
N TYR A 785 -6.48 -23.75 19.40
CA TYR A 785 -5.16 -23.40 18.90
C TYR A 785 -5.10 -23.49 17.36
N SER A 786 -5.73 -24.49 16.71
CA SER A 786 -5.74 -24.60 15.24
C SER A 786 -6.57 -23.53 14.53
N GLN A 787 -7.56 -22.93 15.19
CA GLN A 787 -8.28 -21.74 14.73
C GLN A 787 -7.37 -20.52 14.63
N ARG A 788 -6.35 -20.43 15.50
CA ARG A 788 -5.45 -19.28 15.67
C ARG A 788 -4.09 -19.48 15.00
N ALA A 789 -3.83 -20.70 14.53
CA ALA A 789 -2.62 -21.08 13.81
C ALA A 789 -2.65 -20.59 12.35
N SER A 790 -1.55 -19.97 11.94
CA SER A 790 -1.33 -19.47 10.58
C SER A 790 0.14 -19.69 10.18
N LYS A 791 0.43 -19.75 8.88
CA LYS A 791 1.77 -20.11 8.37
C LYS A 791 2.83 -19.11 8.83
N GLY A 792 3.76 -19.56 9.69
CA GLY A 792 4.80 -18.73 10.30
C GLY A 792 4.37 -17.92 11.53
N GLY A 793 3.10 -18.00 11.95
CA GLY A 793 2.61 -17.32 13.15
C GLY A 793 3.07 -18.04 14.43
N LEU A 794 3.58 -17.28 15.40
CA LEU A 794 3.98 -17.80 16.71
C LEU A 794 2.80 -17.83 17.67
N LEU A 795 2.50 -19.03 18.16
CA LEU A 795 1.55 -19.29 19.24
C LEU A 795 2.34 -19.72 20.48
N ILE A 796 1.92 -19.25 21.64
CA ILE A 796 2.45 -19.69 22.93
C ILE A 796 1.27 -20.21 23.75
N ALA A 797 1.37 -21.46 24.19
CA ALA A 797 0.33 -22.14 24.94
C ALA A 797 0.03 -21.45 26.27
N GLU A 798 -1.15 -21.71 26.82
CA GLU A 798 -1.48 -21.25 28.17
C GLU A 798 -0.56 -21.83 29.25
N ALA A 799 -0.44 -21.13 30.38
CA ALA A 799 0.52 -21.46 31.43
C ALA A 799 0.32 -22.89 31.94
N THR A 800 1.33 -23.73 31.70
CA THR A 800 1.30 -25.18 31.86
C THR A 800 2.21 -25.61 33.01
N GLY A 801 1.63 -26.28 34.00
CA GLY A 801 2.34 -26.65 35.23
C GLY A 801 3.47 -27.65 35.00
N ILE A 802 4.59 -27.44 35.69
CA ILE A 802 5.79 -28.30 35.62
C ILE A 802 5.78 -29.48 36.60
N SER A 803 4.86 -29.47 37.58
CA SER A 803 4.78 -30.41 38.70
C SER A 803 3.39 -30.39 39.34
N ASP A 804 3.12 -31.30 40.27
CA ASP A 804 1.93 -31.23 41.13
C ASP A 804 1.97 -30.03 42.10
N THR A 805 3.14 -29.66 42.64
CA THR A 805 3.33 -28.43 43.44
C THR A 805 3.07 -27.13 42.66
N SER A 806 3.11 -27.16 41.33
CA SER A 806 2.98 -25.98 40.47
C SER A 806 1.55 -25.44 40.31
N GLN A 807 0.55 -26.06 40.94
CA GLN A 807 -0.87 -25.81 40.68
C GLN A 807 -1.49 -24.65 41.48
N ALA A 808 -2.30 -23.82 40.79
CA ALA A 808 -3.12 -22.75 41.37
C ALA A 808 -4.62 -22.85 41.05
N PHE A 809 -4.99 -23.51 39.95
CA PHE A 809 -6.36 -23.57 39.45
C PHE A 809 -6.67 -24.99 38.95
N LEU A 810 -7.79 -25.57 39.39
CA LEU A 810 -8.19 -26.97 39.13
C LEU A 810 -8.22 -27.38 37.65
N ASN A 811 -8.41 -26.41 36.75
CA ASN A 811 -8.58 -26.61 35.31
C ASN A 811 -7.41 -26.07 34.46
N SER A 812 -6.25 -25.80 35.07
CA SER A 812 -5.01 -25.51 34.33
C SER A 812 -4.43 -26.80 33.71
N PRO A 813 -3.69 -26.71 32.59
CA PRO A 813 -2.93 -27.85 32.07
C PRO A 813 -1.62 -28.09 32.84
N GLY A 814 -1.08 -29.29 32.68
CA GLY A 814 0.24 -29.72 33.14
C GLY A 814 1.05 -30.37 32.02
N ILE A 815 2.32 -30.68 32.30
CA ILE A 815 3.18 -31.47 31.40
C ILE A 815 4.22 -32.33 32.13
N TRP A 816 3.92 -32.78 33.37
CA TRP A 816 4.80 -33.64 34.18
C TRP A 816 4.43 -35.13 34.12
N THR A 817 3.21 -35.49 33.74
CA THR A 817 2.79 -36.90 33.56
C THR A 817 2.77 -37.31 32.09
N LYS A 818 2.91 -38.61 31.81
CA LYS A 818 2.82 -39.12 30.43
C LYS A 818 1.45 -38.86 29.80
N GLU A 819 0.36 -38.97 30.55
CA GLU A 819 -1.00 -38.70 30.02
C GLU A 819 -1.17 -37.24 29.58
N GLN A 820 -0.55 -36.30 30.31
CA GLN A 820 -0.51 -34.89 29.91
C GLN A 820 0.29 -34.69 28.61
N VAL A 821 1.44 -35.37 28.47
CA VAL A 821 2.27 -35.33 27.24
C VAL A 821 1.53 -35.91 26.04
N GLU A 822 0.88 -37.08 26.17
CA GLU A 822 0.08 -37.67 25.08
C GLU A 822 -1.13 -36.80 24.70
N ALA A 823 -1.77 -36.11 25.67
CA ALA A 823 -2.89 -35.20 25.43
C ALA A 823 -2.49 -33.90 24.69
N TRP A 824 -1.23 -33.43 24.85
CA TRP A 824 -0.73 -32.28 24.10
C TRP A 824 -0.44 -32.58 22.62
N LYS A 825 0.06 -33.77 22.28
CA LYS A 825 0.45 -34.15 20.91
C LYS A 825 -0.59 -33.81 19.81
N PRO A 826 -1.88 -34.17 19.91
CA PRO A 826 -2.86 -33.86 18.87
C PRO A 826 -3.21 -32.36 18.79
N ILE A 827 -2.97 -31.58 19.85
CA ILE A 827 -3.14 -30.12 19.83
C ILE A 827 -1.98 -29.48 19.05
N VAL A 828 -0.75 -29.91 19.33
CA VAL A 828 0.45 -29.45 18.62
C VAL A 828 0.39 -29.80 17.14
N GLU A 829 0.06 -31.05 16.81
CA GLU A 829 -0.07 -31.51 15.42
C GLU A 829 -1.09 -30.68 14.61
N ALA A 830 -2.17 -30.20 15.26
CA ALA A 830 -3.17 -29.36 14.62
C ALA A 830 -2.71 -27.90 14.38
N VAL A 831 -1.76 -27.39 15.16
CA VAL A 831 -1.08 -26.10 14.90
C VAL A 831 -0.06 -26.26 13.76
N HIS A 832 0.74 -27.33 13.79
CA HIS A 832 1.70 -27.66 12.72
C HIS A 832 1.03 -27.92 11.37
N LYS A 833 -0.15 -28.56 11.34
CA LYS A 833 -0.99 -28.72 10.13
C LYS A 833 -1.47 -27.39 9.51
N LYS A 834 -1.36 -26.27 10.23
CA LYS A 834 -1.62 -24.91 9.74
C LYS A 834 -0.34 -24.11 9.47
N GLY A 835 0.83 -24.72 9.69
CA GLY A 835 2.15 -24.08 9.56
C GLY A 835 2.48 -23.08 10.67
N GLY A 836 1.77 -23.11 11.80
CA GLY A 836 2.09 -22.28 12.96
C GLY A 836 3.27 -22.85 13.75
N ILE A 837 3.99 -21.98 14.47
CA ILE A 837 5.05 -22.33 15.42
C ILE A 837 4.42 -22.32 16.82
N PHE A 838 4.65 -23.35 17.64
CA PHE A 838 3.98 -23.50 18.93
C PHE A 838 4.96 -23.74 20.08
N PHE A 839 4.92 -22.88 21.09
CA PHE A 839 5.76 -22.96 22.30
C PHE A 839 4.91 -23.30 23.53
N CYS A 840 5.41 -24.17 24.41
CA CYS A 840 4.75 -24.47 25.68
C CYS A 840 5.19 -23.49 26.78
N GLN A 841 4.28 -22.75 27.43
CA GLN A 841 4.68 -21.91 28.56
C GLN A 841 4.75 -22.73 29.86
N LEU A 842 5.94 -22.85 30.43
CA LEU A 842 6.21 -23.57 31.68
C LEU A 842 6.06 -22.63 32.89
N ILE A 843 5.23 -23.00 33.87
CA ILE A 843 4.97 -22.18 35.07
C ILE A 843 5.16 -22.99 36.37
N HIS A 844 5.63 -22.29 37.41
CA HIS A 844 5.38 -22.66 38.80
C HIS A 844 4.78 -21.46 39.54
N VAL A 845 3.61 -21.62 40.16
CA VAL A 845 2.81 -20.49 40.69
C VAL A 845 3.34 -19.91 42.00
N GLY A 846 4.03 -20.73 42.79
CA GLY A 846 4.63 -20.31 44.06
C GLY A 846 3.57 -20.00 45.12
N ARG A 847 3.64 -18.84 45.79
CA ARG A 847 2.65 -18.44 46.82
C ARG A 847 1.23 -18.18 46.31
N VAL A 848 1.01 -18.14 44.99
CA VAL A 848 -0.33 -18.00 44.38
C VAL A 848 -0.98 -19.39 44.30
N SER A 849 -1.24 -20.01 45.45
CA SER A 849 -1.85 -21.34 45.57
C SER A 849 -2.48 -21.52 46.96
N ASN A 850 -3.15 -22.65 47.19
CA ASN A 850 -3.76 -22.98 48.47
C ASN A 850 -3.47 -24.42 48.89
N TYR A 851 -3.58 -24.72 50.18
CA TYR A 851 -3.26 -26.06 50.72
C TYR A 851 -4.03 -27.19 50.02
N GLY A 852 -5.27 -26.95 49.57
CA GLY A 852 -6.10 -27.97 48.91
C GLY A 852 -5.65 -28.34 47.49
N LEU A 853 -4.76 -27.55 46.88
CA LEU A 853 -4.15 -27.83 45.57
C LEU A 853 -2.69 -28.29 45.67
N GLN A 854 -2.10 -28.28 46.87
CA GLN A 854 -0.73 -28.70 47.10
C GLN A 854 -0.66 -30.18 47.52
N PRO A 855 0.37 -30.94 47.08
CA PRO A 855 0.54 -32.34 47.45
C PRO A 855 0.51 -32.55 48.96
N ASN A 856 -0.33 -33.50 49.41
CA ASN A 856 -0.53 -33.84 50.83
C ASN A 856 -0.96 -32.66 51.74
N GLY A 857 -1.55 -31.59 51.20
CA GLY A 857 -2.00 -30.44 51.99
C GLY A 857 -0.87 -29.50 52.44
N GLN A 858 0.31 -29.57 51.82
CA GLN A 858 1.46 -28.75 52.21
C GLN A 858 1.27 -27.25 51.93
N ALA A 859 2.03 -26.41 52.63
CA ALA A 859 2.10 -24.98 52.32
C ALA A 859 2.75 -24.74 50.94
N PRO A 860 2.18 -23.88 50.08
CA PRO A 860 2.79 -23.49 48.81
C PRO A 860 4.22 -22.98 48.98
N ILE A 861 5.11 -23.22 48.02
CA ILE A 861 6.50 -22.75 48.10
C ILE A 861 6.68 -21.33 47.58
N SER A 862 7.60 -20.55 48.16
CA SER A 862 7.98 -19.24 47.65
C SER A 862 9.40 -18.84 48.07
N SER A 863 9.89 -17.69 47.60
CA SER A 863 11.11 -17.06 48.13
C SER A 863 10.96 -16.69 49.62
N THR A 864 9.72 -16.47 50.08
CA THR A 864 9.33 -16.02 51.42
C THR A 864 8.28 -16.94 52.07
N ASP A 865 8.07 -16.78 53.38
CA ASP A 865 6.95 -17.34 54.16
C ASP A 865 5.77 -16.35 54.32
N LYS A 866 5.87 -15.15 53.73
CA LYS A 866 4.81 -14.13 53.74
C LYS A 866 3.71 -14.42 52.72
N GLY A 867 2.49 -14.59 53.24
CA GLY A 867 1.24 -14.65 52.46
C GLY A 867 0.95 -13.36 51.70
N LEU A 868 -0.04 -13.41 50.81
CA LEU A 868 -0.52 -12.24 50.07
C LEU A 868 -1.38 -11.36 50.98
N THR A 869 -1.27 -10.04 50.80
CA THR A 869 -1.96 -9.00 51.58
C THR A 869 -3.21 -8.48 50.87
N THR A 870 -3.23 -8.56 49.54
CA THR A 870 -4.31 -8.05 48.68
C THR A 870 -5.49 -9.01 48.51
N THR A 871 -5.38 -10.28 48.94
CA THR A 871 -6.47 -11.26 48.91
C THR A 871 -6.31 -12.35 49.97
N THR A 872 -7.42 -12.85 50.51
CA THR A 872 -7.48 -13.97 51.46
C THR A 872 -7.74 -15.33 50.79
N GLU A 873 -7.74 -15.39 49.46
CA GLU A 873 -7.99 -16.60 48.67
C GLU A 873 -6.84 -17.62 48.74
N TRP A 874 -5.61 -17.12 48.86
CA TRP A 874 -4.40 -17.93 48.82
C TRP A 874 -3.88 -18.27 50.22
N SER A 875 -3.33 -19.47 50.38
CA SER A 875 -2.79 -19.91 51.67
C SER A 875 -1.39 -19.35 51.92
N PRO A 876 -1.02 -19.05 53.18
CA PRO A 876 0.36 -18.66 53.52
C PRO A 876 1.39 -19.67 52.97
N PRO A 877 2.43 -19.20 52.26
CA PRO A 877 3.47 -20.06 51.73
C PRO A 877 4.46 -20.47 52.83
N ARG A 878 5.26 -21.49 52.51
CA ARG A 878 6.53 -21.74 53.16
C ARG A 878 7.68 -21.24 52.28
N ARG A 879 8.73 -20.75 52.93
CA ARG A 879 10.00 -20.47 52.28
C ARG A 879 10.57 -21.76 51.68
N LEU A 880 10.91 -21.74 50.39
CA LEU A 880 11.60 -22.84 49.70
C LEU A 880 13.01 -22.98 50.28
N ARG A 881 13.41 -24.17 50.73
CA ARG A 881 14.74 -24.38 51.30
C ARG A 881 15.80 -24.49 50.19
N ILE A 882 17.06 -24.22 50.53
CA ILE A 882 18.18 -24.29 49.58
C ILE A 882 18.35 -25.70 49.01
N ASP A 883 18.09 -26.75 49.81
CA ASP A 883 18.11 -28.15 49.37
C ASP A 883 16.96 -28.55 48.43
N GLU A 884 15.91 -27.73 48.32
CA GLU A 884 14.76 -27.98 47.44
C GLU A 884 14.89 -27.28 46.08
N ILE A 885 15.66 -26.19 45.99
CA ILE A 885 15.81 -25.40 44.75
C ILE A 885 16.28 -26.27 43.55
N PRO A 886 17.30 -27.15 43.67
CA PRO A 886 17.72 -28.01 42.57
C PRO A 886 16.63 -28.95 42.05
N GLN A 887 15.66 -29.36 42.89
CA GLN A 887 14.54 -30.16 42.44
C GLN A 887 13.59 -29.33 41.56
N ILE A 888 13.25 -28.11 41.96
CA ILE A 888 12.37 -27.23 41.17
C ILE A 888 13.02 -26.86 39.82
N VAL A 889 14.34 -26.61 39.81
CA VAL A 889 15.12 -26.42 38.57
C VAL A 889 15.06 -27.68 37.69
N ASN A 890 15.18 -28.86 38.28
CA ASN A 890 15.02 -30.14 37.60
C ASN A 890 13.58 -30.38 37.07
N ASP A 891 12.56 -29.89 37.75
CA ASP A 891 11.16 -30.03 37.32
C ASP A 891 10.88 -29.16 36.08
N PHE A 892 11.42 -27.94 36.03
CA PHE A 892 11.43 -27.13 34.79
C PHE A 892 12.16 -27.84 33.65
N ARG A 893 13.32 -28.46 33.92
CA ARG A 893 14.10 -29.24 32.93
C ARG A 893 13.30 -30.43 32.39
N LEU A 894 12.65 -31.20 33.27
CA LEU A 894 11.80 -32.33 32.88
C LEU A 894 10.56 -31.88 32.09
N ALA A 895 9.89 -30.83 32.53
CA ALA A 895 8.76 -30.26 31.81
C ALA A 895 9.14 -29.74 30.42
N ALA A 896 10.37 -29.20 30.25
CA ALA A 896 10.89 -28.80 28.94
C ALA A 896 11.14 -30.00 28.02
N ARG A 897 11.77 -31.08 28.52
CA ARG A 897 11.87 -32.35 27.77
C ARG A 897 10.50 -32.86 27.34
N ASN A 898 9.56 -32.89 28.27
CA ASN A 898 8.20 -33.38 28.06
C ASN A 898 7.42 -32.54 27.03
N ALA A 899 7.66 -31.22 26.96
CA ALA A 899 7.12 -30.37 25.90
C ALA A 899 7.68 -30.73 24.52
N ILE A 900 8.97 -31.02 24.40
CA ILE A 900 9.55 -31.50 23.14
C ILE A 900 9.06 -32.92 22.79
N GLU A 901 8.82 -33.80 23.77
CA GLU A 901 8.18 -35.11 23.53
C GLU A 901 6.72 -34.98 23.09
N ALA A 902 5.99 -33.98 23.59
CA ALA A 902 4.67 -33.59 23.08
C ALA A 902 4.70 -32.93 21.68
N GLY A 903 5.91 -32.65 21.16
CA GLY A 903 6.14 -32.12 19.81
C GLY A 903 6.23 -30.60 19.70
N PHE A 904 6.18 -29.84 20.80
CA PHE A 904 6.30 -28.38 20.74
C PHE A 904 7.65 -27.96 20.11
N ASP A 905 7.64 -26.83 19.39
CA ASP A 905 8.86 -26.28 18.76
C ASP A 905 9.87 -25.76 19.79
N GLY A 906 9.38 -25.38 20.98
CA GLY A 906 10.16 -24.93 22.10
C GLY A 906 9.32 -24.62 23.35
N VAL A 907 9.92 -23.96 24.33
CA VAL A 907 9.25 -23.57 25.58
C VAL A 907 9.49 -22.12 25.97
N GLU A 908 8.53 -21.54 26.68
CA GLU A 908 8.65 -20.23 27.32
C GLU A 908 8.69 -20.42 28.84
N ILE A 909 9.75 -19.96 29.50
CA ILE A 909 9.85 -19.96 30.97
C ILE A 909 9.02 -18.78 31.51
N HIS A 910 8.04 -19.03 32.39
CA HIS A 910 7.23 -17.97 32.98
C HIS A 910 7.92 -17.34 34.22
N ASP A 911 8.51 -16.16 34.03
CA ASP A 911 9.22 -15.37 35.06
C ASP A 911 8.58 -13.97 35.21
N ALA A 912 7.28 -13.97 35.51
CA ALA A 912 6.43 -12.79 35.46
C ALA A 912 5.18 -12.95 36.33
N HIS A 913 4.38 -11.89 36.44
CA HIS A 913 3.07 -11.82 37.08
C HIS A 913 3.06 -12.30 38.55
N GLY A 914 4.15 -12.13 39.28
CA GLY A 914 4.27 -12.50 40.68
C GLY A 914 4.17 -14.00 40.95
N TYR A 915 4.47 -14.86 39.96
CA TYR A 915 4.64 -16.31 40.14
C TYR A 915 6.07 -16.67 40.60
N LEU A 916 6.41 -17.96 40.78
CA LEU A 916 7.55 -18.38 41.62
C LEU A 916 8.89 -17.72 41.25
N ILE A 917 9.24 -17.61 39.97
CA ILE A 917 10.54 -17.02 39.58
C ILE A 917 10.54 -15.50 39.82
N ASP A 918 9.45 -14.80 39.48
CA ASP A 918 9.27 -13.35 39.74
C ASP A 918 9.24 -13.05 41.26
N GLN A 919 8.76 -14.00 42.07
CA GLN A 919 8.85 -13.96 43.55
C GLN A 919 10.30 -14.03 44.06
N PHE A 920 11.25 -14.61 43.30
CA PHE A 920 12.68 -14.54 43.60
C PHE A 920 13.33 -13.28 43.01
N LEU A 921 12.91 -12.81 41.82
CA LEU A 921 13.50 -11.62 41.20
C LEU A 921 13.33 -10.32 42.01
N LYS A 922 12.21 -10.16 42.74
CA LYS A 922 11.77 -8.86 43.26
C LYS A 922 11.94 -8.69 44.77
N ASP A 923 12.48 -7.56 45.23
CA ASP A 923 12.89 -7.38 46.64
C ASP A 923 11.76 -7.23 47.68
N GLN A 924 10.58 -6.72 47.33
CA GLN A 924 9.51 -6.58 48.34
C GLN A 924 8.85 -7.93 48.69
N VAL A 925 9.12 -8.98 47.91
CA VAL A 925 8.71 -10.36 48.16
C VAL A 925 9.91 -11.26 48.53
N ASN A 926 11.06 -11.13 47.86
CA ASN A 926 12.26 -11.90 48.18
C ASN A 926 13.05 -11.31 49.35
N ASP A 927 12.65 -11.67 50.56
CA ASP A 927 13.32 -11.33 51.82
C ASP A 927 14.36 -12.37 52.29
N ARG A 928 14.94 -13.14 51.36
CA ARG A 928 16.03 -14.10 51.67
C ARG A 928 17.35 -13.38 51.91
N THR A 929 18.18 -13.98 52.76
CA THR A 929 19.56 -13.54 53.08
C THR A 929 20.63 -14.52 52.60
N ASP A 930 20.25 -15.55 51.85
CA ASP A 930 21.14 -16.54 51.23
C ASP A 930 21.54 -16.14 49.80
N ASP A 931 22.23 -17.04 49.10
CA ASP A 931 22.70 -16.83 47.72
C ASP A 931 21.57 -16.62 46.70
N TYR A 932 20.30 -16.77 47.09
CA TYR A 932 19.12 -16.50 46.26
C TYR A 932 18.39 -15.22 46.67
N GLY A 933 18.97 -14.36 47.53
CA GLY A 933 18.35 -13.12 48.00
C GLY A 933 19.27 -11.89 48.10
N GLY A 934 18.67 -10.75 48.42
CA GLY A 934 19.37 -9.47 48.62
C GLY A 934 19.81 -8.79 47.32
N SER A 935 20.95 -9.18 46.76
CA SER A 935 21.55 -8.52 45.58
C SER A 935 20.86 -8.92 44.28
N LEU A 936 20.91 -8.06 43.24
CA LEU A 936 20.36 -8.39 41.90
C LEU A 936 20.90 -9.72 41.37
N ALA A 937 22.21 -9.97 41.51
CA ALA A 937 22.84 -11.22 41.10
C ALA A 937 22.22 -12.43 41.79
N ASN A 938 22.08 -12.39 43.12
CA ASN A 938 21.48 -13.47 43.91
C ASN A 938 19.99 -13.65 43.64
N ARG A 939 19.21 -12.56 43.59
CA ARG A 939 17.78 -12.59 43.25
C ARG A 939 17.53 -13.19 41.85
N SER A 940 18.41 -12.89 40.88
CA SER A 940 18.37 -13.47 39.53
C SER A 940 18.86 -14.93 39.44
N ARG A 941 19.54 -15.45 40.47
CA ARG A 941 20.21 -16.77 40.41
C ARG A 941 19.26 -17.89 40.03
N PHE A 942 18.12 -17.98 40.71
CA PHE A 942 17.13 -19.04 40.47
C PHE A 942 16.58 -19.00 39.03
N ALA A 943 16.29 -17.80 38.49
CA ALA A 943 15.87 -17.64 37.11
C ALA A 943 16.93 -18.13 36.11
N LEU A 944 18.19 -17.75 36.33
CA LEU A 944 19.30 -18.12 35.45
C LEU A 944 19.65 -19.62 35.56
N GLU A 945 19.50 -20.25 36.72
CA GLU A 945 19.66 -21.71 36.89
C GLU A 945 18.54 -22.50 36.19
N VAL A 946 17.28 -22.02 36.24
CA VAL A 946 16.17 -22.58 35.45
C VAL A 946 16.45 -22.45 33.95
N VAL A 947 16.89 -21.27 33.49
CA VAL A 947 17.29 -21.06 32.08
C VAL A 947 18.43 -21.98 31.67
N GLU A 948 19.49 -22.08 32.48
CA GLU A 948 20.66 -22.93 32.21
C GLU A 948 20.26 -24.42 32.12
N ALA A 949 19.44 -24.91 33.04
CA ALA A 949 18.96 -26.29 33.03
C ALA A 949 18.08 -26.61 31.81
N VAL A 950 17.18 -25.71 31.42
CA VAL A 950 16.30 -25.88 30.26
C VAL A 950 17.09 -25.76 28.94
N VAL A 951 18.00 -24.79 28.82
CA VAL A 951 18.88 -24.62 27.65
C VAL A 951 19.77 -25.84 27.42
N ASN A 952 20.35 -26.40 28.49
CA ASN A 952 21.18 -27.61 28.42
C ASN A 952 20.38 -28.89 28.06
N GLU A 953 19.05 -28.88 28.23
CA GLU A 953 18.19 -30.03 27.92
C GLU A 953 17.65 -30.00 26.49
N ILE A 954 17.19 -28.83 26.00
CA ILE A 954 16.47 -28.73 24.69
C ILE A 954 17.15 -27.83 23.65
N GLY A 955 18.26 -27.16 23.98
CA GLY A 955 18.98 -26.22 23.11
C GLY A 955 18.42 -24.80 23.18
N SER A 956 19.29 -23.78 23.21
CA SER A 956 18.90 -22.38 23.43
C SER A 956 17.99 -21.81 22.33
N ASN A 957 18.12 -22.30 21.10
CA ASN A 957 17.27 -21.96 19.96
C ASN A 957 15.82 -22.46 20.09
N ARG A 958 15.47 -23.15 21.19
CA ARG A 958 14.11 -23.58 21.55
C ARG A 958 13.60 -22.98 22.86
N VAL A 959 14.31 -22.00 23.44
CA VAL A 959 13.98 -21.42 24.75
C VAL A 959 13.63 -19.94 24.60
N GLY A 960 12.49 -19.54 25.16
CA GLY A 960 12.17 -18.15 25.47
C GLY A 960 11.92 -17.96 26.97
N ILE A 961 11.85 -16.71 27.43
CA ILE A 961 11.48 -16.36 28.81
C ILE A 961 10.58 -15.14 28.82
N ARG A 962 9.56 -15.14 29.69
CA ARG A 962 8.58 -14.06 29.84
C ARG A 962 8.81 -13.28 31.12
N LEU A 963 8.98 -11.95 31.02
CA LEU A 963 9.28 -11.05 32.13
C LEU A 963 8.20 -9.97 32.32
N SER A 964 7.98 -9.55 33.57
CA SER A 964 7.13 -8.40 33.90
C SER A 964 7.73 -7.56 35.05
N PRO A 965 8.91 -6.93 34.85
CA PRO A 965 9.63 -6.26 35.92
C PRO A 965 8.83 -5.12 36.57
N PHE A 966 8.08 -4.35 35.78
CA PHE A 966 7.31 -3.19 36.24
C PHE A 966 5.96 -3.51 36.91
N SER A 967 5.50 -4.76 36.85
CA SER A 967 4.19 -5.19 37.39
C SER A 967 4.29 -5.43 38.90
N ASP A 968 3.32 -4.92 39.68
CA ASP A 968 3.13 -5.15 41.12
C ASP A 968 2.19 -6.32 41.47
N TYR A 969 1.56 -6.92 40.46
CA TYR A 969 0.61 -8.04 40.58
C TYR A 969 1.05 -9.16 41.54
N MET A 970 0.12 -9.66 42.36
CA MET A 970 0.34 -10.66 43.43
C MET A 970 1.43 -10.23 44.44
N ASP A 971 1.36 -8.97 44.87
CA ASP A 971 2.24 -8.28 45.82
C ASP A 971 3.74 -8.47 45.50
N ALA A 972 4.07 -8.63 44.22
CA ALA A 972 5.42 -8.82 43.72
C ALA A 972 5.95 -7.50 43.18
N VAL A 973 6.30 -6.60 44.10
CA VAL A 973 6.85 -5.27 43.84
C VAL A 973 8.38 -5.33 43.89
N ASP A 974 9.04 -4.54 43.04
CA ASP A 974 10.48 -4.28 43.13
C ASP A 974 10.80 -2.81 43.39
N SER A 975 11.86 -2.55 44.15
CA SER A 975 12.34 -1.19 44.43
C SER A 975 12.97 -0.48 43.23
N ASN A 976 13.52 -1.22 42.26
CA ASN A 976 14.09 -0.67 41.03
C ASN A 976 13.88 -1.62 39.83
N PRO A 977 12.65 -1.71 39.30
CA PRO A 977 12.29 -2.66 38.26
C PRO A 977 13.03 -2.42 36.93
N GLU A 978 13.50 -1.21 36.66
CA GLU A 978 14.30 -0.91 35.46
C GLU A 978 15.69 -1.53 35.57
N ALA A 979 16.38 -1.37 36.71
CA ALA A 979 17.68 -2.02 36.95
C ALA A 979 17.56 -3.55 37.04
N LEU A 980 16.50 -4.06 37.67
CA LEU A 980 16.22 -5.50 37.71
C LEU A 980 16.01 -6.08 36.31
N GLY A 981 15.10 -5.50 35.51
CA GLY A 981 14.81 -5.99 34.17
C GLY A 981 16.01 -5.88 33.23
N LEU A 982 16.80 -4.80 33.33
CA LEU A 982 18.04 -4.65 32.57
C LEU A 982 19.08 -5.73 32.94
N HIS A 983 19.36 -5.93 34.22
CA HIS A 983 20.30 -6.95 34.72
C HIS A 983 19.92 -8.37 34.25
N VAL A 984 18.64 -8.74 34.37
CA VAL A 984 18.14 -10.06 33.91
C VAL A 984 18.32 -10.19 32.40
N VAL A 985 17.89 -9.19 31.62
CA VAL A 985 17.99 -9.21 30.15
C VAL A 985 19.44 -9.24 29.66
N GLU A 986 20.36 -8.53 30.31
CA GLU A 986 21.78 -8.60 30.00
C GLU A 986 22.37 -9.98 30.29
N ALA A 987 22.03 -10.58 31.43
CA ALA A 987 22.48 -11.92 31.82
C ALA A 987 21.96 -13.03 30.88
N LEU A 988 20.71 -12.94 30.42
CA LEU A 988 20.11 -13.90 29.48
C LEU A 988 20.88 -14.02 28.15
N ASN A 989 21.58 -12.96 27.72
CA ASN A 989 22.44 -13.01 26.53
C ASN A 989 23.57 -14.06 26.62
N LYS A 990 24.03 -14.43 27.83
CA LYS A 990 25.04 -15.49 28.05
C LYS A 990 24.55 -16.84 27.50
N TYR A 991 23.24 -17.08 27.56
CA TYR A 991 22.62 -18.37 27.27
C TYR A 991 22.15 -18.50 25.81
N GLY A 992 22.21 -17.43 25.02
CA GLY A 992 21.84 -17.47 23.59
C GLY A 992 20.39 -17.91 23.33
N ILE A 993 19.47 -17.63 24.27
CA ILE A 993 18.05 -18.00 24.16
C ILE A 993 17.36 -17.26 23.00
N LEU A 994 16.37 -17.92 22.38
CA LEU A 994 15.71 -17.47 21.16
C LEU A 994 15.00 -16.10 21.33
N TYR A 995 14.24 -15.93 22.42
CA TYR A 995 13.49 -14.69 22.66
C TYR A 995 13.31 -14.30 24.13
N CYS A 996 13.07 -13.00 24.35
CA CYS A 996 12.62 -12.45 25.62
C CYS A 996 11.28 -11.74 25.40
N HIS A 997 10.27 -12.09 26.20
CA HIS A 997 8.89 -11.61 26.08
C HIS A 997 8.54 -10.73 27.28
N ILE A 998 8.53 -9.41 27.10
CA ILE A 998 8.36 -8.47 28.21
C ILE A 998 6.98 -7.81 28.16
N VAL A 999 6.35 -7.74 29.34
CA VAL A 999 5.05 -7.10 29.54
C VAL A 999 5.23 -5.59 29.77
N GLU A 1000 4.44 -4.80 29.05
CA GLU A 1000 4.43 -3.33 29.09
C GLU A 1000 4.20 -2.75 30.51
N PRO A 1001 4.88 -1.66 30.92
CA PRO A 1001 4.73 -1.06 32.25
C PRO A 1001 3.31 -0.58 32.55
N ARG A 1002 2.55 -0.20 31.51
CA ARG A 1002 1.13 0.16 31.62
C ARG A 1002 0.20 -1.02 31.91
N MET A 1003 0.68 -2.27 31.93
CA MET A 1003 -0.13 -3.46 32.25
C MET A 1003 0.23 -4.01 33.63
N ASN A 1004 -0.80 -4.29 34.44
CA ASN A 1004 -0.62 -5.01 35.71
C ASN A 1004 -1.59 -6.20 35.76
N GLY A 1005 -1.08 -7.40 35.49
CA GLY A 1005 -1.90 -8.58 35.23
C GLY A 1005 -2.89 -8.33 34.08
N ILE A 1006 -4.18 -8.18 34.41
CA ILE A 1006 -5.26 -7.90 33.44
C ILE A 1006 -5.67 -6.42 33.35
N GLU A 1007 -5.17 -5.58 34.27
CA GLU A 1007 -5.48 -4.14 34.35
C GLU A 1007 -4.55 -3.29 33.48
N GLU A 1008 -5.02 -2.10 33.11
CA GLU A 1008 -4.24 -1.12 32.36
C GLU A 1008 -4.17 0.19 33.18
N ARG A 1009 -2.95 0.72 33.37
CA ARG A 1009 -2.60 1.82 34.28
C ARG A 1009 -1.76 2.86 33.54
N HIS A 1010 -1.67 4.09 34.06
CA HIS A 1010 -0.79 5.11 33.49
C HIS A 1010 0.62 5.01 34.07
N ASP A 1011 1.59 4.68 33.23
CA ASP A 1011 3.02 4.61 33.57
C ASP A 1011 3.83 5.31 32.46
N PRO A 1012 4.76 6.23 32.78
CA PRO A 1012 5.63 6.89 31.80
C PRO A 1012 6.88 6.08 31.41
N ARG A 1013 7.16 4.96 32.10
CA ARG A 1013 8.29 4.06 31.81
C ARG A 1013 8.02 3.24 30.55
N ASN A 1014 9.07 2.67 29.96
CA ASN A 1014 8.96 1.91 28.70
C ASN A 1014 10.08 0.85 28.58
N LEU A 1015 9.92 -0.08 27.64
CA LEU A 1015 10.79 -1.26 27.48
C LEU A 1015 12.06 -1.01 26.64
N LEU A 1016 12.27 0.20 26.09
CA LEU A 1016 13.36 0.47 25.14
C LEU A 1016 14.78 0.21 25.70
N PRO A 1017 15.10 0.43 26.99
CA PRO A 1017 16.40 0.03 27.55
C PRO A 1017 16.63 -1.48 27.44
N MET A 1018 15.60 -2.28 27.77
CA MET A 1018 15.65 -3.74 27.73
C MET A 1018 15.70 -4.26 26.28
N ARG A 1019 14.95 -3.65 25.35
CA ARG A 1019 15.06 -3.96 23.90
C ARG A 1019 16.49 -3.79 23.39
N LYS A 1020 17.19 -2.72 23.82
CA LYS A 1020 18.57 -2.44 23.41
C LYS A 1020 19.61 -3.38 24.03
N ALA A 1021 19.33 -3.90 25.22
CA ALA A 1021 20.21 -4.83 25.92
C ALA A 1021 20.08 -6.29 25.44
N PHE A 1022 18.90 -6.70 24.97
CA PHE A 1022 18.68 -8.06 24.48
C PHE A 1022 19.17 -8.25 23.03
N LYS A 1023 19.94 -9.31 22.80
CA LYS A 1023 20.51 -9.65 21.48
C LYS A 1023 19.65 -10.60 20.64
N GLY A 1024 18.74 -11.34 21.27
CA GLY A 1024 17.76 -12.19 20.57
C GLY A 1024 16.49 -11.44 20.19
N THR A 1025 15.44 -12.18 19.82
CA THR A 1025 14.13 -11.64 19.46
C THR A 1025 13.40 -11.06 20.69
N PHE A 1026 12.91 -9.84 20.61
CA PHE A 1026 12.23 -9.15 21.70
C PHE A 1026 10.73 -9.03 21.43
N ILE A 1027 9.91 -9.67 22.26
CA ILE A 1027 8.45 -9.66 22.15
C ILE A 1027 7.86 -8.68 23.18
N ALA A 1028 7.17 -7.63 22.73
CA ALA A 1028 6.46 -6.71 23.64
C ALA A 1028 4.98 -7.08 23.70
N ALA A 1029 4.39 -7.13 24.90
CA ALA A 1029 2.98 -7.47 25.08
C ALA A 1029 2.29 -6.55 26.10
N GLY A 1030 1.07 -6.13 25.79
CA GLY A 1030 0.25 -5.34 26.71
C GLY A 1030 -0.44 -4.13 26.05
N GLY A 1031 -1.77 -4.11 26.10
CA GLY A 1031 -2.58 -2.98 25.59
C GLY A 1031 -2.39 -2.61 24.11
N TYR A 1032 -1.76 -3.46 23.30
CA TYR A 1032 -1.53 -3.18 21.88
C TYR A 1032 -2.78 -3.38 21.01
N ASN A 1033 -2.90 -2.50 20.02
CA ASN A 1033 -3.78 -2.62 18.86
C ASN A 1033 -2.92 -2.54 17.58
N ARG A 1034 -3.55 -2.67 16.40
CA ARG A 1034 -2.86 -2.67 15.10
C ARG A 1034 -1.92 -1.47 14.92
N GLU A 1035 -2.39 -0.25 15.15
CA GLU A 1035 -1.59 0.97 14.89
C GLU A 1035 -0.42 1.12 15.88
N SER A 1036 -0.63 0.78 17.15
CA SER A 1036 0.41 0.86 18.18
C SER A 1036 1.45 -0.26 18.07
N GLY A 1037 1.05 -1.47 17.67
CA GLY A 1037 1.96 -2.57 17.42
C GLY A 1037 2.80 -2.34 16.15
N ASN A 1038 2.16 -1.96 15.04
CA ASN A 1038 2.87 -1.60 13.80
C ASN A 1038 3.90 -0.46 14.03
N ARG A 1039 3.58 0.49 14.94
CA ARG A 1039 4.53 1.53 15.35
C ARG A 1039 5.68 0.98 16.19
N ALA A 1040 5.41 0.14 17.18
CA ALA A 1040 6.45 -0.48 18.02
C ALA A 1040 7.45 -1.31 17.19
N ILE A 1041 6.99 -1.98 16.13
CA ILE A 1041 7.86 -2.59 15.11
C ILE A 1041 8.68 -1.51 14.36
N ALA A 1042 8.02 -0.52 13.74
CA ALA A 1042 8.68 0.47 12.87
C ALA A 1042 9.74 1.35 13.59
N ASP A 1043 9.53 1.58 14.89
CA ASP A 1043 10.43 2.33 15.77
C ASP A 1043 11.55 1.46 16.37
N ASN A 1044 11.61 0.16 16.05
CA ASN A 1044 12.52 -0.85 16.62
C ASN A 1044 12.44 -0.94 18.15
N TYR A 1045 11.22 -0.86 18.69
CA TYR A 1045 10.91 -1.02 20.11
C TYR A 1045 10.67 -2.50 20.47
N ALA A 1046 10.19 -3.29 19.51
CA ALA A 1046 10.06 -4.75 19.61
C ALA A 1046 10.21 -5.39 18.22
N ASP A 1047 10.54 -6.68 18.18
CA ASP A 1047 10.60 -7.48 16.95
C ASP A 1047 9.30 -8.26 16.71
N LEU A 1048 8.53 -8.49 17.77
CA LEU A 1048 7.24 -9.18 17.78
C LEU A 1048 6.28 -8.52 18.79
N ILE A 1049 4.97 -8.55 18.53
CA ILE A 1049 3.94 -7.97 19.40
C ILE A 1049 2.95 -9.05 19.87
N GLY A 1050 2.80 -9.20 21.19
CA GLY A 1050 1.87 -10.13 21.82
C GLY A 1050 0.48 -9.56 22.01
N TYR A 1051 -0.50 -10.08 21.26
CA TYR A 1051 -1.89 -9.63 21.30
C TYR A 1051 -2.77 -10.59 22.10
N GLY A 1052 -2.99 -10.30 23.39
CA GLY A 1052 -3.82 -11.16 24.24
C GLY A 1052 -5.32 -11.06 23.94
N ARG A 1053 -5.98 -10.04 24.52
CA ARG A 1053 -7.44 -9.88 24.54
C ARG A 1053 -8.10 -9.89 23.15
N LEU A 1054 -7.41 -9.42 22.12
CA LEU A 1054 -7.93 -9.39 20.74
C LEU A 1054 -7.97 -10.78 20.09
N PHE A 1055 -6.91 -11.58 20.26
CA PHE A 1055 -6.72 -12.89 19.63
C PHE A 1055 -7.57 -13.99 20.31
N LEU A 1056 -8.04 -13.74 21.55
CA LEU A 1056 -9.12 -14.52 22.16
C LEU A 1056 -10.39 -14.48 21.29
N ALA A 1057 -10.80 -13.29 20.86
CA ALA A 1057 -12.05 -13.08 20.13
C ALA A 1057 -11.92 -13.08 18.60
N ASN A 1058 -10.71 -12.97 18.07
CA ASN A 1058 -10.45 -12.91 16.63
C ASN A 1058 -9.50 -14.08 16.31
N PRO A 1059 -10.01 -15.27 15.95
CA PRO A 1059 -9.15 -16.41 15.63
C PRO A 1059 -8.23 -16.09 14.44
N ASP A 1060 -8.74 -15.28 13.52
CA ASP A 1060 -8.11 -14.77 12.31
C ASP A 1060 -7.51 -13.35 12.47
N LEU A 1061 -7.11 -12.96 13.69
CA LEU A 1061 -6.55 -11.63 13.98
C LEU A 1061 -5.49 -11.15 12.97
N PRO A 1062 -4.52 -11.99 12.51
CA PRO A 1062 -3.55 -11.55 11.50
C PRO A 1062 -4.20 -11.12 10.18
N LYS A 1063 -5.19 -11.88 9.69
CA LYS A 1063 -5.90 -11.57 8.45
C LYS A 1063 -6.76 -10.31 8.57
N ARG A 1064 -7.34 -10.08 9.75
CA ARG A 1064 -8.06 -8.82 10.02
C ARG A 1064 -7.14 -7.62 10.08
N PHE A 1065 -5.92 -7.74 10.63
CA PHE A 1065 -4.95 -6.65 10.61
C PHE A 1065 -4.36 -6.39 9.22
N GLU A 1066 -4.17 -7.44 8.41
CA GLU A 1066 -3.77 -7.33 7.00
C GLU A 1066 -4.81 -6.53 6.18
N LEU A 1067 -6.09 -6.87 6.33
CA LEU A 1067 -7.20 -6.28 5.56
C LEU A 1067 -7.83 -5.02 6.19
N ASP A 1068 -7.33 -4.56 7.34
CA ASP A 1068 -7.95 -3.51 8.18
C ASP A 1068 -9.43 -3.77 8.53
N ALA A 1069 -9.78 -5.05 8.71
CA ALA A 1069 -11.15 -5.51 8.84
C ALA A 1069 -11.70 -5.35 10.28
N PRO A 1070 -13.03 -5.20 10.44
CA PRO A 1070 -13.66 -5.09 11.75
C PRO A 1070 -13.30 -6.25 12.70
N LEU A 1071 -12.95 -5.91 13.94
CA LEU A 1071 -12.63 -6.89 14.98
C LEU A 1071 -13.88 -7.33 15.74
N ASN A 1072 -13.97 -8.62 16.00
CA ASN A 1072 -14.89 -9.19 16.98
C ASN A 1072 -14.60 -8.60 18.37
N LYS A 1073 -15.64 -8.28 19.13
CA LYS A 1073 -15.52 -7.89 20.55
C LYS A 1073 -15.34 -9.14 21.41
N TYR A 1074 -14.37 -9.12 22.32
CA TYR A 1074 -14.28 -10.14 23.36
C TYR A 1074 -15.34 -9.92 24.44
N ASP A 1075 -15.89 -11.02 24.98
CA ASP A 1075 -16.52 -11.02 26.29
C ASP A 1075 -15.48 -11.43 27.35
N ARG A 1076 -15.44 -10.73 28.49
CA ARG A 1076 -14.58 -11.07 29.63
C ARG A 1076 -15.16 -12.16 30.52
N SER A 1077 -16.49 -12.34 30.56
CA SER A 1077 -17.13 -13.32 31.47
C SER A 1077 -16.73 -14.77 31.16
N THR A 1078 -16.38 -15.03 29.90
CA THR A 1078 -16.02 -16.34 29.35
C THR A 1078 -14.50 -16.62 29.35
N PHE A 1079 -13.66 -15.72 29.87
CA PHE A 1079 -12.20 -15.93 29.87
C PHE A 1079 -11.78 -17.16 30.68
N TYR A 1080 -12.43 -17.42 31.82
CA TYR A 1080 -12.06 -18.44 32.81
C TYR A 1080 -13.22 -19.40 33.19
N SER A 1081 -14.17 -19.61 32.29
CA SER A 1081 -15.31 -20.53 32.49
C SER A 1081 -14.86 -22.01 32.39
N SER A 1082 -15.75 -22.97 32.69
CA SER A 1082 -15.53 -24.41 32.42
C SER A 1082 -16.16 -24.93 31.11
N ASP A 1083 -17.04 -24.16 30.46
CA ASP A 1083 -17.72 -24.54 29.20
C ASP A 1083 -16.75 -24.81 28.03
N PRO A 1084 -16.85 -25.92 27.26
CA PRO A 1084 -15.86 -26.27 26.23
C PRO A 1084 -15.88 -25.39 24.96
N VAL A 1085 -16.89 -24.55 24.76
CA VAL A 1085 -17.12 -23.81 23.50
C VAL A 1085 -17.26 -22.30 23.72
N VAL A 1086 -18.09 -21.87 24.68
CA VAL A 1086 -18.57 -20.49 24.81
C VAL A 1086 -17.46 -19.53 25.22
N GLY A 1087 -17.20 -18.52 24.38
CA GLY A 1087 -16.06 -17.61 24.45
C GLY A 1087 -14.69 -18.28 24.28
N TYR A 1088 -14.64 -19.42 23.59
CA TYR A 1088 -13.43 -20.21 23.36
C TYR A 1088 -13.22 -20.47 21.87
N THR A 1089 -14.14 -21.22 21.24
CA THR A 1089 -14.07 -21.67 19.84
C THR A 1089 -15.25 -21.20 18.99
N ASP A 1090 -16.19 -20.47 19.59
CA ASP A 1090 -17.41 -19.92 19.02
C ASP A 1090 -17.25 -18.56 18.29
N TYR A 1091 -16.11 -17.88 18.49
CA TYR A 1091 -15.84 -16.60 17.84
C TYR A 1091 -15.74 -16.73 16.30
N PRO A 1092 -16.50 -15.93 15.52
CA PRO A 1092 -16.60 -16.08 14.07
C PRO A 1092 -15.33 -15.63 13.33
N PHE A 1093 -15.06 -16.23 12.17
CA PHE A 1093 -14.04 -15.79 11.20
C PHE A 1093 -14.58 -14.68 10.30
N LEU A 1094 -13.72 -13.85 9.71
CA LEU A 1094 -14.12 -12.76 8.81
C LEU A 1094 -15.00 -13.26 7.66
N ASP A 1095 -14.62 -14.38 7.04
CA ASP A 1095 -15.33 -15.00 5.90
C ASP A 1095 -16.70 -15.61 6.30
N SER A 1096 -16.99 -15.73 7.60
CA SER A 1096 -18.30 -16.18 8.11
C SER A 1096 -19.30 -15.04 8.31
N LEU A 1097 -18.91 -13.79 8.03
CA LEU A 1097 -19.77 -12.60 8.14
C LEU A 1097 -20.40 -12.17 6.79
N SER A 1098 -20.27 -12.99 5.75
CA SER A 1098 -20.82 -12.78 4.41
C SER A 1098 -21.88 -13.81 4.00
N GLY A 1099 -22.63 -14.34 4.98
CA GLY A 1099 -23.79 -15.23 4.79
C GLY A 1099 -25.09 -14.54 5.17
#